data_AF-I4M8Z0-F1
#
_entry.id   AF-I4M8Z0-F1
#
_cell.length_a   1.000
_cell.length_b   1.000
_cell.length_c   1.000
_cell.angle_alpha   90.00
_cell.angle_beta   90.00
_cell.angle_gamma   90.00
#
_symmetry.space_group_name_H-M   'P 1'
#
loop_
_entity.id
_entity.type
_entity.pdbx_description
1 polymer ?
#
loop_
_entity_poly.entity_id
_entity_poly.type
_entity_poly.pdbx_seq_one_letter_code
_entity_poly.pdbx_strand_id
1 'polypeptide(L)'
;MTQVQASAPGKLYIAGEYAVVDGSAAIVAAVNRYVTVKVDDENLPDDLRCDLRELATENLLALVPESRKYYGVIASEKENYKPIFWTRAYDGSIEIPDDEKYAYVFAAMRVIDSYACECSAPNMDRKRYNLHISSELDDAKSGRKYGLGSSAAITVATVRALCKWYGLKPDMSTICKLSLIASSMVKKSGSGGDVAASSCGGWILYRAYDRDWLESELGLIKSGESNFSKLLRKKWPRLEFKRINVPKTLKLLVGWTGSPASSAQLVSSVESSVESSVSSEIAHPFTYQDFCNQSEVCVQKLAQSLEKSSLKESELNNISACFAQNRELLQKLSALTGTLIETPKLTRFIEDANFAGIPAKTSGAGGGDCAIALTTIYEKNRVESMKSAWENHGIMPLNIEVAEAPDDGENSETCAVQAAETCAAKTQETCAVKAPENQPSQTIQNRKDAHLALADAQYNPRANSGFDSVRFMPNALPQLALDEVDSSVHVFAKEASRADGTSATADGTPASADATSASTSILTPSFLWRSPLYINAMTGGSSNAQKINAQLARVAAKTGVAIASGSLSAALQNNALSATFSVIRSENPHGFVMANVSAGTSQSDAMRAVEMLQANALQVHLNAAQELVMPEGDRDFRNWLKNIEQIVRSCEAQHVPVVVKETGCGMTARDVLRLRNIGVRAVDVSGRGGTNFVAIENARRSRGGYDYLADWGLTTVESLIDIQKCDALKADPVEIFASGGVRTPLDVVRALALGASAVGVAGEFLHTLMHEGEDALLQQILDWQEQIHVIMALLGCKSVADLRDNTEFVHSDCLGK
;
A
#
# COMPACT_ATOMS: atom_id res chain seq x y z
N MET A 1 -27.62 29.26 -19.39
CA MET A 1 -26.66 28.29 -18.86
C MET A 1 -26.01 27.62 -20.02
N THR A 2 -24.69 27.71 -20.09
CA THR A 2 -23.90 27.03 -21.10
C THR A 2 -23.47 25.70 -20.53
N GLN A 3 -23.67 24.63 -21.28
CA GLN A 3 -23.29 23.29 -20.86
C GLN A 3 -22.65 22.57 -22.04
N VAL A 4 -21.51 21.92 -21.81
CA VAL A 4 -20.85 21.06 -22.78
C VAL A 4 -20.47 19.74 -22.11
N GLN A 5 -20.39 18.68 -22.89
CA GLN A 5 -19.92 17.40 -22.40
C GLN A 5 -19.00 16.72 -23.41
N ALA A 6 -18.08 15.93 -22.89
CA ALA A 6 -17.28 15.02 -23.68
C ALA A 6 -17.01 13.74 -22.91
N SER A 7 -16.83 12.65 -23.64
CA SER A 7 -16.47 11.36 -23.09
C SER A 7 -15.17 10.85 -23.70
N ALA A 8 -14.52 9.91 -23.01
CA ALA A 8 -13.40 9.16 -23.53
C ALA A 8 -13.49 7.69 -23.10
N PRO A 9 -13.21 6.75 -24.02
CA PRO A 9 -13.23 5.33 -23.72
C PRO A 9 -12.06 4.93 -22.82
N GLY A 10 -12.25 3.87 -22.04
CA GLY A 10 -11.17 3.11 -21.43
C GLY A 10 -10.33 2.37 -22.48
N LYS A 11 -9.36 1.58 -22.01
CA LYS A 11 -8.44 0.84 -22.89
C LYS A 11 -8.03 -0.51 -22.33
N LEU A 12 -7.59 -1.39 -23.22
CA LEU A 12 -6.86 -2.62 -22.94
C LEU A 12 -5.62 -2.71 -23.82
N TYR A 13 -4.50 -3.16 -23.26
CA TYR A 13 -3.34 -3.52 -24.08
C TYR A 13 -3.54 -4.90 -24.67
N ILE A 14 -3.22 -5.02 -25.96
CA ILE A 14 -3.37 -6.23 -26.74
C ILE A 14 -2.01 -6.94 -26.86
N ALA A 15 -0.96 -6.18 -27.15
CA ALA A 15 0.42 -6.65 -27.22
C ALA A 15 1.41 -5.48 -27.12
N GLY A 16 2.68 -5.78 -26.80
CA GLY A 16 3.75 -4.79 -26.70
C GLY A 16 3.89 -4.12 -25.33
N GLU A 17 3.23 -4.68 -24.30
CA GLU A 17 3.36 -4.20 -22.93
C GLU A 17 4.81 -4.23 -22.46
N TYR A 18 5.16 -3.28 -21.58
CA TYR A 18 6.52 -3.01 -21.10
C TYR A 18 7.50 -2.52 -22.19
N ALA A 19 7.64 -3.24 -23.31
CA ALA A 19 8.57 -2.87 -24.39
C ALA A 19 8.26 -1.49 -25.01
N VAL A 20 6.99 -1.09 -24.98
CA VAL A 20 6.53 0.23 -25.44
C VAL A 20 7.06 1.39 -24.61
N VAL A 21 7.40 1.17 -23.34
CA VAL A 21 7.97 2.20 -22.46
C VAL A 21 9.33 2.68 -22.99
N ASP A 22 10.06 1.77 -23.65
CA ASP A 22 11.37 2.04 -24.25
C ASP A 22 11.33 2.25 -25.77
N GLY A 23 10.13 2.48 -26.33
CA GLY A 23 9.94 2.91 -27.72
C GLY A 23 9.62 1.80 -28.72
N SER A 24 9.47 0.56 -28.27
CA SER A 24 8.93 -0.51 -29.13
C SER A 24 7.45 -0.27 -29.45
N ALA A 25 6.92 -0.95 -30.46
CA ALA A 25 5.52 -0.85 -30.84
C ALA A 25 4.61 -1.59 -29.84
N ALA A 26 3.39 -1.11 -29.68
CA ALA A 26 2.30 -1.79 -28.99
C ALA A 26 0.99 -1.69 -29.76
N ILE A 27 0.08 -2.63 -29.51
CA ILE A 27 -1.32 -2.54 -29.95
C ILE A 27 -2.19 -2.31 -28.71
N VAL A 28 -2.99 -1.26 -28.74
CA VAL A 28 -3.90 -0.88 -27.65
C VAL A 28 -5.30 -0.72 -28.23
N ALA A 29 -6.31 -1.30 -27.59
CA ALA A 29 -7.70 -1.18 -27.99
C ALA A 29 -8.45 -0.27 -27.02
N ALA A 30 -9.19 0.70 -27.55
CA ALA A 30 -10.17 1.45 -26.79
C ALA A 30 -11.42 0.60 -26.54
N VAL A 31 -12.03 0.69 -25.36
CA VAL A 31 -13.17 -0.14 -24.97
C VAL A 31 -14.42 0.69 -24.69
N ASN A 32 -15.60 0.13 -24.92
CA ASN A 32 -16.91 0.79 -24.79
C ASN A 32 -17.38 1.02 -23.34
N ARG A 33 -16.45 1.42 -22.48
CA ARG A 33 -16.69 1.91 -21.13
C ARG A 33 -16.12 3.31 -21.05
N TYR A 34 -16.92 4.27 -20.63
CA TYR A 34 -16.55 5.68 -20.78
C TYR A 34 -16.36 6.39 -19.45
N VAL A 35 -15.47 7.37 -19.46
CA VAL A 35 -15.50 8.48 -18.52
C VAL A 35 -16.12 9.67 -19.22
N THR A 36 -17.09 10.31 -18.59
CA THR A 36 -17.76 11.50 -19.12
C THR A 36 -17.49 12.68 -18.21
N VAL A 37 -17.14 13.81 -18.84
CA VAL A 37 -16.93 15.09 -18.18
C VAL A 37 -17.91 16.11 -18.74
N LYS A 38 -18.76 16.63 -17.87
CA LYS A 38 -19.66 17.75 -18.16
C LYS A 38 -19.09 19.04 -17.58
N VAL A 39 -19.16 20.12 -18.34
CA VAL A 39 -18.72 21.46 -17.95
C VAL A 39 -19.92 22.40 -18.07
N ASP A 40 -20.19 23.19 -17.04
CA ASP A 40 -21.26 24.21 -17.05
C ASP A 40 -20.91 25.48 -16.26
N ASP A 41 -21.73 26.52 -16.44
CA ASP A 41 -21.67 27.80 -15.73
C ASP A 41 -22.76 27.97 -14.66
N GLU A 42 -23.37 26.87 -14.20
CA GLU A 42 -24.46 26.94 -13.23
C GLU A 42 -24.00 27.57 -11.90
N ASN A 43 -24.82 28.50 -11.38
CA ASN A 43 -24.66 28.97 -10.02
C ASN A 43 -24.99 27.81 -9.08
N LEU A 44 -24.00 27.39 -8.28
CA LEU A 44 -24.20 26.36 -7.26
C LEU A 44 -25.42 26.74 -6.40
N PRO A 45 -26.37 25.82 -6.16
CA PRO A 45 -27.53 26.06 -5.30
C PRO A 45 -27.11 26.61 -3.93
N ASP A 46 -27.89 27.53 -3.36
CA ASP A 46 -27.61 28.11 -2.03
C ASP A 46 -27.59 27.04 -0.92
N ASP A 47 -28.26 25.92 -1.17
CA ASP A 47 -28.36 24.72 -0.37
C ASP A 47 -27.05 23.90 -0.39
N LEU A 48 -26.38 23.79 -1.55
CA LEU A 48 -25.02 23.21 -1.62
C LEU A 48 -24.00 24.11 -0.91
N ARG A 49 -24.25 25.43 -0.88
CA ARG A 49 -23.46 26.43 -0.13
C ARG A 49 -23.54 26.24 1.39
N CYS A 50 -24.65 25.68 1.90
CA CYS A 50 -24.85 25.36 3.31
C CYS A 50 -24.17 24.04 3.71
N ASP A 51 -24.33 22.97 2.92
CA ASP A 51 -23.64 21.69 3.18
C ASP A 51 -22.11 21.81 2.98
N LEU A 52 -21.66 22.68 2.06
CA LEU A 52 -20.25 22.99 1.86
C LEU A 52 -19.68 23.97 2.91
N ARG A 53 -20.51 24.68 3.68
CA ARG A 53 -20.09 25.45 4.87
C ARG A 53 -19.77 24.55 6.06
N GLU A 54 -20.37 23.36 6.15
CA GLU A 54 -20.04 22.37 7.18
C GLU A 54 -18.80 21.52 6.80
N LEU A 55 -18.55 21.31 5.49
CA LEU A 55 -17.36 20.60 4.97
C LEU A 55 -16.13 21.49 4.77
N ALA A 56 -16.32 22.79 4.57
CA ALA A 56 -15.28 23.78 4.76
C ALA A 56 -15.19 24.04 6.26
N THR A 57 -14.15 23.53 6.93
CA THR A 57 -13.68 24.17 8.17
C THR A 57 -13.73 25.68 7.96
N GLU A 58 -14.32 26.43 8.90
CA GLU A 58 -14.65 27.87 8.79
C GLU A 58 -13.54 28.76 8.17
N ASN A 59 -12.30 28.27 8.12
CA ASN A 59 -11.18 28.87 7.40
C ASN A 59 -11.24 28.87 5.85
N LEU A 60 -11.91 27.94 5.15
CA LEU A 60 -11.77 27.85 3.67
C LEU A 60 -12.65 28.86 2.90
N LEU A 61 -13.79 29.25 3.46
CA LEU A 61 -14.61 30.35 2.94
C LEU A 61 -14.10 31.72 3.42
N ALA A 62 -13.42 31.79 4.57
CA ALA A 62 -12.72 32.98 5.05
C ALA A 62 -11.38 33.25 4.30
N LEU A 63 -10.86 32.24 3.58
CA LEU A 63 -9.67 32.30 2.72
C LEU A 63 -9.96 32.54 1.24
N VAL A 64 -11.19 32.91 0.88
CA VAL A 64 -11.45 33.51 -0.44
C VAL A 64 -11.41 35.03 -0.23
N PRO A 65 -10.26 35.71 -0.45
CA PRO A 65 -10.21 37.16 -0.44
C PRO A 65 -11.36 37.71 -1.30
N GLU A 66 -12.02 38.78 -0.86
CA GLU A 66 -12.96 39.60 -1.68
C GLU A 66 -12.34 40.05 -3.03
N SER A 67 -11.05 39.82 -3.18
CA SER A 67 -10.19 40.12 -4.31
C SER A 67 -10.20 39.02 -5.41
N ARG A 68 -10.56 37.75 -5.15
CA ARG A 68 -10.48 36.65 -6.15
C ARG A 68 -11.79 36.48 -6.94
N LYS A 69 -11.79 36.84 -8.24
CA LYS A 69 -13.02 36.96 -9.07
C LYS A 69 -13.56 35.69 -9.75
N TYR A 70 -12.79 34.61 -9.91
CA TYR A 70 -13.22 33.41 -10.66
C TYR A 70 -12.93 32.11 -9.92
N TYR A 71 -13.94 31.26 -9.76
CA TYR A 71 -13.90 29.97 -9.07
C TYR A 71 -14.88 28.97 -9.67
N GLY A 72 -14.70 27.68 -9.39
CA GLY A 72 -15.60 26.61 -9.82
C GLY A 72 -15.50 25.37 -8.93
N VAL A 73 -16.36 24.39 -9.19
CA VAL A 73 -16.37 23.10 -8.45
C VAL A 73 -16.06 21.95 -9.39
N ILE A 74 -15.32 20.97 -8.89
CA ILE A 74 -15.18 19.64 -9.49
C ILE A 74 -15.92 18.66 -8.62
N ALA A 75 -16.86 17.92 -9.20
CA ALA A 75 -17.63 16.90 -8.52
C ALA A 75 -17.61 15.60 -9.32
N SER A 76 -17.61 14.47 -8.64
CA SER A 76 -17.81 13.16 -9.27
C SER A 76 -19.09 12.52 -8.72
N GLU A 77 -19.78 11.76 -9.57
CA GLU A 77 -20.98 10.99 -9.18
C GLU A 77 -20.68 9.86 -8.18
N LYS A 78 -19.41 9.58 -7.91
CA LYS A 78 -18.99 8.56 -6.95
C LYS A 78 -18.98 9.10 -5.53
N GLU A 79 -19.66 8.42 -4.61
CA GLU A 79 -19.71 8.77 -3.18
C GLU A 79 -18.34 8.91 -2.51
N ASN A 80 -17.30 8.21 -3.01
CA ASN A 80 -15.93 8.26 -2.49
C ASN A 80 -15.12 9.51 -2.93
N TYR A 81 -15.67 10.34 -3.81
CA TYR A 81 -15.06 11.57 -4.32
C TYR A 81 -15.84 12.78 -3.81
N LYS A 82 -15.27 13.48 -2.82
CA LYS A 82 -15.84 14.73 -2.34
C LYS A 82 -15.71 15.82 -3.43
N PRO A 83 -16.70 16.71 -3.58
CA PRO A 83 -16.55 17.89 -4.43
C PRO A 83 -15.41 18.80 -3.95
N ILE A 84 -14.70 19.43 -4.88
CA ILE A 84 -13.54 20.30 -4.59
C ILE A 84 -13.71 21.64 -5.30
N PHE A 85 -13.35 22.72 -4.61
CA PHE A 85 -13.28 24.06 -5.19
C PHE A 85 -11.93 24.32 -5.83
N TRP A 86 -11.94 24.95 -7.00
CA TRP A 86 -10.74 25.52 -7.62
C TRP A 86 -10.93 27.02 -7.84
N THR A 87 -9.83 27.76 -7.85
CA THR A 87 -9.85 29.22 -8.02
C THR A 87 -8.87 29.65 -9.11
N ARG A 88 -9.03 30.89 -9.58
CA ARG A 88 -8.12 31.48 -10.56
C ARG A 88 -7.47 32.73 -9.97
N ALA A 89 -6.15 32.79 -10.04
CA ALA A 89 -5.36 33.94 -9.61
C ALA A 89 -5.51 35.12 -10.57
N TYR A 90 -5.01 36.29 -10.16
CA TYR A 90 -5.07 37.52 -10.94
C TYR A 90 -4.26 37.47 -12.24
N ASP A 91 -3.15 36.73 -12.24
CA ASP A 91 -2.33 36.48 -13.41
C ASP A 91 -2.97 35.50 -14.40
N GLY A 92 -4.16 34.98 -14.07
CA GLY A 92 -4.92 34.03 -14.88
C GLY A 92 -4.63 32.57 -14.56
N SER A 93 -3.64 32.26 -13.72
CA SER A 93 -3.28 30.88 -13.38
C SER A 93 -4.35 30.18 -12.55
N ILE A 94 -4.55 28.89 -12.79
CA ILE A 94 -5.51 28.07 -12.04
C ILE A 94 -4.82 27.58 -10.75
N GLU A 95 -5.33 28.07 -9.62
CA GLU A 95 -4.98 27.63 -8.27
C GLU A 95 -5.91 26.49 -7.85
N ILE A 96 -5.29 25.38 -7.46
CA ILE A 96 -5.99 24.13 -7.23
C ILE A 96 -5.51 23.55 -5.90
N PRO A 97 -6.42 23.06 -5.03
CA PRO A 97 -6.05 22.35 -3.81
C PRO A 97 -5.18 21.13 -4.10
N ASP A 98 -4.28 20.81 -3.18
CA ASP A 98 -3.44 19.62 -3.28
C ASP A 98 -4.29 18.37 -2.99
N ASP A 99 -4.88 17.81 -4.05
CA ASP A 99 -5.71 16.60 -4.01
C ASP A 99 -5.26 15.64 -5.11
N GLU A 100 -4.62 14.55 -4.70
CA GLU A 100 -4.07 13.54 -5.59
C GLU A 100 -5.15 12.82 -6.41
N LYS A 101 -6.42 12.78 -5.97
CA LYS A 101 -7.49 12.06 -6.67
C LYS A 101 -7.92 12.76 -7.95
N TYR A 102 -7.80 14.08 -8.01
CA TYR A 102 -8.11 14.89 -9.20
C TYR A 102 -6.86 15.39 -9.95
N ALA A 103 -5.67 14.91 -9.60
CA ALA A 103 -4.39 15.35 -10.20
C ALA A 103 -4.40 15.38 -11.75
N TYR A 104 -4.96 14.35 -12.39
CA TYR A 104 -5.08 14.28 -13.86
C TYR A 104 -6.07 15.31 -14.43
N VAL A 105 -7.17 15.58 -13.73
CA VAL A 105 -8.15 16.62 -14.11
C VAL A 105 -7.49 17.99 -14.01
N PHE A 106 -6.75 18.23 -12.94
CA PHE A 106 -6.03 19.47 -12.68
C PHE A 106 -4.91 19.73 -13.69
N ALA A 107 -4.14 18.71 -14.04
CA ALA A 107 -3.13 18.81 -15.09
C ALA A 107 -3.77 19.14 -16.45
N ALA A 108 -4.87 18.46 -16.80
CA ALA A 108 -5.64 18.75 -18.02
C ALA A 108 -6.18 20.18 -18.03
N MET A 109 -6.73 20.67 -16.91
CA MET A 109 -7.19 22.06 -16.78
C MET A 109 -6.06 23.04 -17.05
N ARG A 110 -4.91 22.89 -16.40
CA ARG A 110 -3.76 23.80 -16.58
C ARG A 110 -3.24 23.83 -18.01
N VAL A 111 -3.11 22.66 -18.64
CA VAL A 111 -2.65 22.53 -20.04
C VAL A 111 -3.63 23.20 -21.00
N ILE A 112 -4.92 22.90 -20.90
CA ILE A 112 -5.92 23.45 -21.82
C ILE A 112 -6.14 24.94 -21.60
N ASP A 113 -6.10 25.41 -20.36
CA ASP A 113 -6.23 26.83 -20.08
C ASP A 113 -5.09 27.64 -20.69
N SER A 114 -3.85 27.15 -20.55
CA SER A 114 -2.66 27.77 -21.17
C SER A 114 -2.75 27.73 -22.70
N TYR A 115 -3.09 26.57 -23.28
CA TYR A 115 -3.23 26.42 -24.71
C TYR A 115 -4.36 27.29 -25.30
N ALA A 116 -5.49 27.41 -24.59
CA ALA A 116 -6.60 28.28 -24.98
C ALA A 116 -6.21 29.76 -24.96
N CYS A 117 -5.43 30.19 -23.96
CA CYS A 117 -4.86 31.54 -23.92
C CYS A 117 -3.96 31.80 -25.13
N GLU A 118 -3.03 30.89 -25.41
CA GLU A 118 -2.10 31.00 -26.55
C GLU A 118 -2.83 31.09 -27.89
N CYS A 119 -3.90 30.32 -28.05
CA CYS A 119 -4.70 30.30 -29.28
C CYS A 119 -5.69 31.46 -29.40
N SER A 120 -5.80 32.33 -28.37
CA SER A 120 -6.87 33.33 -28.29
C SER A 120 -8.25 32.70 -28.51
N ALA A 121 -8.55 31.65 -27.72
CA ALA A 121 -9.74 30.84 -27.91
C ALA A 121 -11.03 31.71 -27.91
N PRO A 122 -12.05 31.35 -28.73
CA PRO A 122 -13.24 32.17 -28.91
C PRO A 122 -13.99 32.52 -27.62
N ASN A 123 -14.00 31.60 -26.65
CA ASN A 123 -14.71 31.77 -25.38
C ASN A 123 -13.75 31.91 -24.18
N MET A 124 -12.59 32.55 -24.39
CA MET A 124 -11.58 32.73 -23.33
C MET A 124 -12.08 33.60 -22.14
N ASP A 125 -13.16 34.35 -22.34
CA ASP A 125 -13.88 35.09 -21.31
C ASP A 125 -14.62 34.19 -20.31
N ARG A 126 -14.89 32.92 -20.66
CA ARG A 126 -15.54 31.92 -19.78
C ARG A 126 -14.60 31.33 -18.74
N LYS A 127 -14.13 32.20 -17.84
CA LYS A 127 -13.12 31.89 -16.82
C LYS A 127 -13.65 31.14 -15.59
N ARG A 128 -14.97 30.97 -15.48
CA ARG A 128 -15.68 30.27 -14.40
C ARG A 128 -16.47 29.10 -14.98
N TYR A 129 -16.29 27.92 -14.41
CA TYR A 129 -17.03 26.71 -14.78
C TYR A 129 -16.98 25.63 -13.69
N ASN A 130 -17.97 24.75 -13.67
CA ASN A 130 -17.98 23.53 -12.89
C ASN A 130 -17.60 22.33 -13.77
N LEU A 131 -17.07 21.27 -13.17
CA LEU A 131 -16.73 20.00 -13.80
C LEU A 131 -17.48 18.87 -13.08
N HIS A 132 -18.26 18.10 -13.81
CA HIS A 132 -18.96 16.91 -13.30
C HIS A 132 -18.43 15.66 -13.99
N ILE A 133 -18.04 14.67 -13.19
CA ILE A 133 -17.33 13.48 -13.65
C ILE A 133 -18.11 12.20 -13.33
N SER A 134 -18.41 11.42 -14.37
CA SER A 134 -18.97 10.07 -14.25
C SER A 134 -18.05 9.03 -14.90
N SER A 135 -18.03 7.80 -14.38
CA SER A 135 -17.11 6.74 -14.83
C SER A 135 -17.81 5.37 -14.84
N GLU A 136 -17.71 4.69 -15.98
CA GLU A 136 -18.12 3.29 -16.16
C GLU A 136 -16.95 2.30 -16.06
N LEU A 137 -15.74 2.77 -15.73
CA LEU A 137 -14.51 1.97 -15.71
C LEU A 137 -14.28 1.19 -14.41
N ASP A 138 -15.30 1.14 -13.57
CA ASP A 138 -15.23 0.60 -12.22
C ASP A 138 -16.50 -0.20 -11.93
N ASP A 139 -16.38 -1.18 -11.04
CA ASP A 139 -17.52 -2.00 -10.63
C ASP A 139 -18.52 -1.18 -9.82
N ALA A 140 -19.77 -1.17 -10.26
CA ALA A 140 -20.83 -0.36 -9.67
C ALA A 140 -21.18 -0.76 -8.23
N LYS A 141 -20.93 -2.02 -7.84
CA LYS A 141 -21.25 -2.54 -6.50
C LYS A 141 -20.11 -2.37 -5.51
N SER A 142 -18.88 -2.68 -5.92
CA SER A 142 -17.70 -2.66 -5.04
C SER A 142 -16.86 -1.38 -5.17
N GLY A 143 -17.10 -0.55 -6.18
CA GLY A 143 -16.32 0.65 -6.48
C GLY A 143 -14.89 0.38 -6.96
N ARG A 144 -14.50 -0.89 -7.12
CA ARG A 144 -13.15 -1.31 -7.55
C ARG A 144 -12.95 -1.05 -9.03
N LYS A 145 -11.74 -0.62 -9.40
CA LYS A 145 -11.39 -0.36 -10.80
C LYS A 145 -11.23 -1.66 -11.57
N TYR A 146 -11.69 -1.70 -12.82
CA TYR A 146 -11.50 -2.85 -13.70
C TYR A 146 -10.09 -2.96 -14.29
N GLY A 147 -9.24 -1.92 -14.14
CA GLY A 147 -7.92 -1.87 -14.79
C GLY A 147 -7.95 -1.33 -16.24
N LEU A 148 -9.06 -0.68 -16.63
CA LEU A 148 -9.30 -0.20 -18.00
C LEU A 148 -8.72 1.21 -18.30
N GLY A 149 -7.74 1.67 -17.52
CA GLY A 149 -7.04 2.94 -17.77
C GLY A 149 -7.80 4.22 -17.38
N SER A 150 -8.41 4.27 -16.19
CA SER A 150 -9.23 5.42 -15.75
C SER A 150 -8.51 6.77 -15.77
N SER A 151 -7.20 6.82 -15.53
CA SER A 151 -6.39 8.05 -15.55
C SER A 151 -6.27 8.66 -16.95
N ALA A 152 -6.07 7.83 -17.97
CA ALA A 152 -6.01 8.28 -19.36
C ALA A 152 -7.40 8.75 -19.83
N ALA A 153 -8.45 7.96 -19.56
CA ALA A 153 -9.81 8.29 -19.96
C ALA A 153 -10.29 9.63 -19.34
N ILE A 154 -10.07 9.85 -18.03
CA ILE A 154 -10.45 11.13 -17.42
C ILE A 154 -9.66 12.30 -18.00
N THR A 155 -8.35 12.14 -18.24
CA THR A 155 -7.51 13.19 -18.84
C THR A 155 -8.03 13.59 -20.22
N VAL A 156 -8.31 12.61 -21.09
CA VAL A 156 -8.82 12.88 -22.44
C VAL A 156 -10.22 13.47 -22.41
N ALA A 157 -11.12 12.97 -21.56
CA ALA A 157 -12.47 13.49 -21.43
C ALA A 157 -12.47 14.95 -20.93
N THR A 158 -11.64 15.28 -19.93
CA THR A 158 -11.45 16.66 -19.46
C THR A 158 -10.87 17.56 -20.55
N VAL A 159 -9.84 17.10 -21.27
CA VAL A 159 -9.24 17.85 -22.39
C VAL A 159 -10.30 18.17 -23.45
N ARG A 160 -11.06 17.17 -23.91
CA ARG A 160 -12.11 17.37 -24.92
C ARG A 160 -13.21 18.31 -24.41
N ALA A 161 -13.66 18.14 -23.17
CA ALA A 161 -14.74 18.96 -22.61
C ALA A 161 -14.31 20.43 -22.49
N LEU A 162 -13.09 20.68 -22.04
CA LEU A 162 -12.55 22.05 -21.92
C LEU A 162 -12.21 22.67 -23.28
N CYS A 163 -11.75 21.90 -24.26
CA CYS A 163 -11.64 22.40 -25.63
C CYS A 163 -13.00 22.87 -26.16
N LYS A 164 -14.06 22.06 -25.99
CA LYS A 164 -15.43 22.47 -26.36
C LYS A 164 -15.88 23.71 -25.58
N TRP A 165 -15.58 23.78 -24.27
CA TRP A 165 -15.93 24.91 -23.41
C TRP A 165 -15.36 26.23 -23.94
N TYR A 166 -14.07 26.23 -24.25
CA TYR A 166 -13.35 27.39 -24.78
C TYR A 166 -13.60 27.65 -26.28
N GLY A 167 -14.37 26.79 -26.96
CA GLY A 167 -14.67 26.92 -28.39
C GLY A 167 -13.51 26.49 -29.31
N LEU A 168 -12.56 25.74 -28.79
CA LEU A 168 -11.45 25.16 -29.57
C LEU A 168 -11.92 23.94 -30.37
N LYS A 169 -11.36 23.76 -31.57
CA LYS A 169 -11.60 22.60 -32.46
C LYS A 169 -10.27 21.93 -32.84
N PRO A 170 -9.52 21.38 -31.88
CA PRO A 170 -8.28 20.67 -32.17
C PRO A 170 -8.57 19.39 -32.95
N ASP A 171 -7.65 18.99 -33.84
CA ASP A 171 -7.67 17.68 -34.45
C ASP A 171 -7.33 16.57 -33.44
N MET A 172 -7.52 15.31 -33.83
CA MET A 172 -7.22 14.17 -32.95
C MET A 172 -5.76 14.22 -32.48
N SER A 173 -4.83 14.48 -33.40
CA SER A 173 -3.39 14.52 -33.10
C SER A 173 -3.09 15.51 -31.98
N THR A 174 -3.71 16.68 -32.03
CA THR A 174 -3.59 17.72 -31.00
C THR A 174 -4.22 17.29 -29.69
N ILE A 175 -5.43 16.70 -29.69
CA ILE A 175 -6.06 16.14 -28.48
C ILE A 175 -5.15 15.12 -27.81
N CYS A 176 -4.61 14.17 -28.58
CA CYS A 176 -3.70 13.13 -28.08
C CYS A 176 -2.46 13.75 -27.44
N LYS A 177 -1.76 14.67 -28.15
CA LYS A 177 -0.56 15.32 -27.61
C LYS A 177 -0.85 16.16 -26.37
N LEU A 178 -1.94 16.93 -26.34
CA LEU A 178 -2.36 17.70 -25.15
C LEU A 178 -2.61 16.78 -23.95
N SER A 179 -3.29 15.65 -24.17
CA SER A 179 -3.52 14.66 -23.12
C SER A 179 -2.25 13.94 -22.68
N LEU A 180 -1.29 13.70 -23.58
CA LEU A 180 0.03 13.14 -23.24
C LEU A 180 0.83 14.10 -22.36
N ILE A 181 0.83 15.39 -22.69
CA ILE A 181 1.44 16.45 -21.86
C ILE A 181 0.80 16.48 -20.46
N ALA A 182 -0.54 16.53 -20.40
CA ALA A 182 -1.24 16.58 -19.12
C ALA A 182 -0.94 15.32 -18.27
N SER A 183 -0.89 14.15 -18.90
CA SER A 183 -0.57 12.90 -18.20
C SER A 183 0.88 12.88 -17.69
N SER A 184 1.85 13.35 -18.49
CA SER A 184 3.27 13.38 -18.10
C SER A 184 3.57 14.33 -16.95
N MET A 185 2.73 15.36 -16.75
CA MET A 185 2.84 16.28 -15.61
C MET A 185 2.45 15.63 -14.26
N VAL A 186 1.67 14.55 -14.29
CA VAL A 186 1.27 13.81 -13.08
C VAL A 186 2.17 12.59 -12.88
N LYS A 187 2.42 11.83 -13.95
CA LYS A 187 3.21 10.58 -13.89
C LYS A 187 4.21 10.51 -15.03
N LYS A 188 5.50 10.39 -14.68
CA LYS A 188 6.62 10.38 -15.64
C LYS A 188 6.96 8.98 -16.22
N SER A 189 6.49 7.89 -15.63
CA SER A 189 6.85 6.50 -16.01
C SER A 189 5.86 5.79 -16.97
N GLY A 190 4.88 6.52 -17.54
CA GLY A 190 3.90 5.93 -18.48
C GLY A 190 4.36 5.98 -19.94
N SER A 191 4.02 4.95 -20.73
CA SER A 191 4.30 4.96 -22.18
C SER A 191 3.39 5.88 -22.99
N GLY A 192 2.19 6.22 -22.49
CA GLY A 192 1.20 7.06 -23.17
C GLY A 192 0.27 6.32 -24.14
N GLY A 193 0.42 5.00 -24.31
CA GLY A 193 -0.43 4.22 -25.22
C GLY A 193 -1.91 4.14 -24.79
N ASP A 194 -2.17 4.24 -23.48
CA ASP A 194 -3.51 4.36 -22.92
C ASP A 194 -4.20 5.68 -23.29
N VAL A 195 -3.47 6.80 -23.21
CA VAL A 195 -3.92 8.10 -23.69
C VAL A 195 -4.23 8.05 -25.18
N ALA A 196 -3.33 7.49 -25.99
CA ALA A 196 -3.55 7.37 -27.43
C ALA A 196 -4.82 6.57 -27.76
N ALA A 197 -5.08 5.45 -27.06
CA ALA A 197 -6.31 4.69 -27.23
C ALA A 197 -7.56 5.50 -26.83
N SER A 198 -7.53 6.17 -25.68
CA SER A 198 -8.65 7.03 -25.22
C SER A 198 -8.90 8.23 -26.15
N SER A 199 -7.86 8.79 -26.76
CA SER A 199 -7.95 9.89 -27.73
C SER A 199 -8.43 9.43 -29.11
N CYS A 200 -8.00 8.25 -29.57
CA CYS A 200 -8.32 7.81 -30.91
C CYS A 200 -9.63 7.01 -30.98
N GLY A 201 -9.90 6.09 -30.05
CA GLY A 201 -10.92 5.06 -30.25
C GLY A 201 -10.48 3.99 -31.27
N GLY A 202 -11.07 2.79 -31.21
CA GLY A 202 -10.69 1.64 -32.03
C GLY A 202 -9.40 0.95 -31.57
N TRP A 203 -8.75 0.25 -32.50
CA TRP A 203 -7.46 -0.41 -32.29
C TRP A 203 -6.32 0.47 -32.77
N ILE A 204 -5.32 0.70 -31.93
CA ILE A 204 -4.23 1.64 -32.18
C ILE A 204 -2.90 0.90 -32.16
N LEU A 205 -2.15 0.99 -33.26
CA LEU A 205 -0.72 0.71 -33.28
C LEU A 205 0.01 1.95 -32.76
N TYR A 206 0.77 1.79 -31.69
CA TYR A 206 1.34 2.87 -30.90
C TYR A 206 2.85 2.69 -30.70
N ARG A 207 3.59 3.80 -30.68
CA ARG A 207 4.96 3.91 -30.15
C ARG A 207 5.05 5.10 -29.23
N ALA A 208 5.73 4.91 -28.10
CA ALA A 208 5.96 5.98 -27.14
C ALA A 208 6.84 7.09 -27.74
N TYR A 209 6.56 8.31 -27.31
CA TYR A 209 7.40 9.46 -27.56
C TYR A 209 8.67 9.40 -26.70
N ASP A 210 9.67 10.20 -27.07
CA ASP A 210 10.85 10.41 -26.24
C ASP A 210 10.55 11.27 -25.01
N ARG A 211 10.67 10.67 -23.82
CA ARG A 211 10.32 11.28 -22.52
C ARG A 211 11.25 12.45 -22.16
N ASP A 212 12.56 12.25 -22.30
CA ASP A 212 13.57 13.26 -21.95
C ASP A 212 13.48 14.48 -22.88
N TRP A 213 13.19 14.22 -24.16
CA TRP A 213 12.89 15.27 -25.12
C TRP A 213 11.65 16.08 -24.71
N LEU A 214 10.55 15.42 -24.34
CA LEU A 214 9.34 16.13 -23.92
C LEU A 214 9.59 16.94 -22.64
N GLU A 215 10.30 16.39 -21.65
CA GLU A 215 10.64 17.11 -20.43
C GLU A 215 11.47 18.36 -20.71
N SER A 216 12.46 18.25 -21.60
CA SER A 216 13.28 19.38 -22.06
C SER A 216 12.42 20.46 -22.72
N GLU A 217 11.50 20.08 -23.61
CA GLU A 217 10.59 21.01 -24.27
C GLU A 217 9.62 21.71 -23.29
N LEU A 218 9.11 20.98 -22.29
CA LEU A 218 8.29 21.56 -21.23
C LEU A 218 9.09 22.52 -20.34
N GLY A 219 10.39 22.27 -20.15
CA GLY A 219 11.32 23.21 -19.50
C GLY A 219 11.40 24.54 -20.24
N LEU A 220 11.51 24.51 -21.57
CA LEU A 220 11.51 25.71 -22.42
C LEU A 220 10.19 26.48 -22.30
N ILE A 221 9.05 25.80 -22.25
CA ILE A 221 7.74 26.44 -22.02
C ILE A 221 7.70 27.14 -20.65
N LYS A 222 8.15 26.46 -19.59
CA LYS A 222 8.19 27.04 -18.23
C LYS A 222 9.09 28.26 -18.12
N SER A 223 10.21 28.29 -18.84
CA SER A 223 11.13 29.44 -18.90
C SER A 223 10.61 30.60 -19.77
N GLY A 224 9.53 30.39 -20.53
CA GLY A 224 8.98 31.39 -21.46
C GLY A 224 9.64 31.40 -22.85
N GLU A 225 10.64 30.55 -23.10
CA GLU A 225 11.34 30.45 -24.39
C GLU A 225 10.51 29.76 -25.49
N SER A 226 9.54 28.93 -25.10
CA SER A 226 8.62 28.21 -25.98
C SER A 226 7.16 28.28 -25.51
N ASN A 227 6.23 27.67 -26.24
CA ASN A 227 4.82 27.58 -25.87
C ASN A 227 4.17 26.28 -26.39
N PHE A 228 2.97 25.95 -25.92
CA PHE A 228 2.30 24.69 -26.29
C PHE A 228 2.03 24.62 -27.79
N SER A 229 1.58 25.72 -28.39
CA SER A 229 1.29 25.82 -29.82
C SER A 229 2.49 25.47 -30.71
N LYS A 230 3.71 25.88 -30.32
CA LYS A 230 4.96 25.49 -31.00
C LYS A 230 5.28 24.01 -30.79
N LEU A 231 5.20 23.52 -29.54
CA LEU A 231 5.50 22.13 -29.21
C LEU A 231 4.57 21.14 -29.93
N LEU A 232 3.28 21.45 -30.04
CA LEU A 232 2.29 20.57 -30.68
C LEU A 232 2.54 20.40 -32.19
N ARG A 233 3.08 21.43 -32.86
CA ARG A 233 3.45 21.40 -34.29
C ARG A 233 4.74 20.62 -34.56
N LYS A 234 5.60 20.42 -33.56
CA LYS A 234 6.83 19.64 -33.72
C LYS A 234 6.49 18.17 -34.01
N LYS A 235 7.36 17.52 -34.78
CA LYS A 235 7.40 16.06 -34.86
C LYS A 235 8.04 15.55 -33.57
N TRP A 236 7.27 14.81 -32.78
CA TRP A 236 7.76 14.26 -31.52
C TRP A 236 8.63 13.03 -31.85
N PRO A 237 9.88 12.97 -31.37
CA PRO A 237 10.74 11.82 -31.62
C PRO A 237 10.06 10.53 -31.14
N ARG A 238 10.13 9.47 -31.96
CA ARG A 238 9.55 8.13 -31.75
C ARG A 238 8.02 8.01 -31.68
N LEU A 239 7.29 9.10 -31.44
CA LEU A 239 5.83 9.06 -31.30
C LEU A 239 5.16 8.61 -32.61
N GLU A 240 4.45 7.49 -32.53
CA GLU A 240 3.57 7.02 -33.60
C GLU A 240 2.26 6.55 -32.98
N PHE A 241 1.13 6.92 -33.57
CA PHE A 241 -0.16 6.34 -33.23
C PHE A 241 -1.01 6.29 -34.49
N LYS A 242 -1.40 5.09 -34.90
CA LYS A 242 -2.19 4.84 -36.10
C LYS A 242 -3.33 3.90 -35.76
N ARG A 243 -4.55 4.24 -36.19
CA ARG A 243 -5.67 3.31 -36.11
C ARG A 243 -5.49 2.18 -37.12
N ILE A 244 -5.63 0.94 -36.66
CA ILE A 244 -5.60 -0.26 -37.51
C ILE A 244 -7.03 -0.79 -37.70
N ASN A 245 -7.32 -1.27 -38.91
CA ASN A 245 -8.66 -1.72 -39.29
C ASN A 245 -8.85 -3.20 -38.97
N VAL A 246 -9.46 -3.51 -37.83
CA VAL A 246 -9.73 -4.89 -37.40
C VAL A 246 -11.13 -5.34 -37.88
N PRO A 247 -11.27 -6.52 -38.50
CA PRO A 247 -12.56 -7.04 -38.93
C PRO A 247 -13.57 -7.15 -37.79
N LYS A 248 -14.82 -6.72 -38.03
CA LYS A 248 -15.94 -6.82 -37.07
C LYS A 248 -16.28 -8.27 -36.68
N THR A 249 -15.80 -9.26 -37.44
CA THR A 249 -15.94 -10.68 -37.13
C THR A 249 -15.05 -11.13 -35.98
N LEU A 250 -14.01 -10.37 -35.63
CA LEU A 250 -13.14 -10.65 -34.48
C LEU A 250 -13.75 -10.04 -33.22
N LYS A 251 -13.78 -10.82 -32.15
CA LYS A 251 -14.34 -10.45 -30.86
C LYS A 251 -13.25 -10.47 -29.79
N LEU A 252 -13.11 -9.33 -29.10
CA LEU A 252 -12.30 -9.19 -27.89
C LEU A 252 -13.13 -9.65 -26.67
N LEU A 253 -12.61 -10.61 -25.92
CA LEU A 253 -13.19 -11.07 -24.67
C LEU A 253 -12.29 -10.67 -23.51
N VAL A 254 -12.90 -10.28 -22.39
CA VAL A 254 -12.20 -9.73 -21.24
C VAL A 254 -12.68 -10.41 -19.97
N GLY A 255 -11.77 -10.88 -19.13
CA GLY A 255 -12.07 -11.39 -17.78
C GLY A 255 -11.35 -10.58 -16.72
N TRP A 256 -12.07 -10.17 -15.68
CA TRP A 256 -11.55 -9.42 -14.55
C TRP A 256 -11.41 -10.33 -13.32
N THR A 257 -10.25 -10.33 -12.67
CA THR A 257 -9.98 -11.29 -11.58
C THR A 257 -10.50 -10.83 -10.20
N GLY A 258 -10.99 -9.59 -10.12
CA GLY A 258 -11.47 -8.96 -8.88
C GLY A 258 -10.39 -8.27 -8.02
N SER A 259 -9.13 -8.31 -8.46
CA SER A 259 -7.96 -7.80 -7.73
C SER A 259 -7.29 -6.67 -8.53
N PRO A 260 -7.54 -5.39 -8.19
CA PRO A 260 -6.91 -4.27 -8.88
C PRO A 260 -5.38 -4.29 -8.73
N ALA A 261 -4.66 -3.99 -9.79
CA ALA A 261 -3.21 -3.88 -9.82
C ALA A 261 -2.75 -2.47 -10.24
N SER A 262 -1.65 -1.99 -9.65
CA SER A 262 -1.07 -0.71 -10.03
C SER A 262 -0.10 -0.88 -11.19
N SER A 263 -0.54 -0.53 -12.41
CA SER A 263 0.36 -0.54 -13.58
C SER A 263 1.58 0.38 -13.40
N ALA A 264 1.50 1.39 -12.52
CA ALA A 264 2.64 2.27 -12.22
C ALA A 264 3.74 1.55 -11.44
N GLN A 265 3.36 0.86 -10.37
CA GLN A 265 4.31 0.16 -9.50
C GLN A 265 4.99 -0.99 -10.24
N LEU A 266 4.24 -1.72 -11.07
CA LEU A 266 4.78 -2.83 -11.87
C LEU A 266 5.77 -2.36 -12.94
N VAL A 267 5.49 -1.25 -13.63
CA VAL A 267 6.44 -0.68 -14.61
C VAL A 267 7.71 -0.18 -13.91
N SER A 268 7.57 0.55 -12.81
CA SER A 268 8.72 1.05 -12.05
C SER A 268 9.56 -0.05 -11.41
N SER A 269 8.94 -1.16 -10.99
CA SER A 269 9.65 -2.38 -10.53
C SER A 269 10.48 -3.00 -11.65
N VAL A 270 9.94 -3.09 -12.87
CA VAL A 270 10.68 -3.57 -14.05
C VAL A 270 11.82 -2.62 -14.38
N GLU A 271 11.58 -1.30 -14.49
CA GLU A 271 12.60 -0.29 -14.79
C GLU A 271 13.79 -0.38 -13.79
N SER A 272 13.50 -0.44 -12.49
CA SER A 272 14.54 -0.52 -11.43
C SER A 272 15.35 -1.82 -11.46
N SER A 273 14.71 -2.93 -11.82
CA SER A 273 15.36 -4.25 -11.92
C SER A 273 16.24 -4.36 -13.17
N VAL A 274 15.82 -3.70 -14.25
CA VAL A 274 16.63 -3.61 -15.48
C VAL A 274 17.86 -2.76 -15.22
N GLU A 275 17.74 -1.59 -14.58
CA GLU A 275 18.90 -0.73 -14.26
C GLU A 275 19.94 -1.42 -13.37
N SER A 276 19.50 -2.21 -12.38
CA SER A 276 20.41 -2.94 -11.48
C SER A 276 21.13 -4.12 -12.15
N SER A 277 20.52 -4.77 -13.15
CA SER A 277 21.07 -5.95 -13.82
C SER A 277 22.14 -5.64 -14.88
N VAL A 278 22.17 -4.42 -15.45
CA VAL A 278 23.25 -3.95 -16.36
C VAL A 278 24.63 -3.91 -15.66
N SER A 279 24.67 -3.97 -14.34
CA SER A 279 25.89 -3.91 -13.52
C SER A 279 26.56 -5.27 -13.25
N SER A 280 25.98 -6.38 -13.72
CA SER A 280 26.46 -7.74 -13.43
C SER A 280 27.17 -8.38 -14.63
N GLU A 281 28.38 -8.91 -14.43
CA GLU A 281 29.21 -9.54 -15.47
C GLU A 281 28.73 -10.95 -15.90
N ILE A 282 27.54 -11.38 -15.49
CA ILE A 282 27.02 -12.73 -15.77
C ILE A 282 26.14 -12.69 -17.03
N ALA A 283 26.56 -13.37 -18.09
CA ALA A 283 25.80 -13.47 -19.33
C ALA A 283 24.51 -14.27 -19.14
N HIS A 284 23.37 -13.58 -19.01
CA HIS A 284 22.05 -14.21 -19.08
C HIS A 284 21.68 -14.56 -20.54
N PRO A 285 21.06 -15.73 -20.80
CA PRO A 285 20.69 -16.16 -22.15
C PRO A 285 19.51 -15.37 -22.77
N PHE A 286 18.85 -14.50 -22.00
CA PHE A 286 17.76 -13.62 -22.47
C PHE A 286 17.86 -12.28 -21.75
N THR A 287 18.03 -11.20 -22.51
CA THR A 287 18.19 -9.84 -21.98
C THR A 287 16.91 -9.01 -22.12
N TYR A 288 16.85 -7.87 -21.43
CA TYR A 288 15.76 -6.92 -21.62
C TYR A 288 15.71 -6.38 -23.07
N GLN A 289 16.87 -6.20 -23.71
CA GLN A 289 16.93 -5.80 -25.12
C GLN A 289 16.36 -6.88 -26.05
N ASP A 290 16.60 -8.16 -25.76
CA ASP A 290 16.00 -9.27 -26.50
C ASP A 290 14.47 -9.27 -26.35
N PHE A 291 13.96 -8.99 -25.14
CA PHE A 291 12.54 -8.82 -24.89
C PHE A 291 11.95 -7.71 -25.76
N CYS A 292 12.54 -6.51 -25.78
CA CYS A 292 12.07 -5.40 -26.61
C CYS A 292 12.09 -5.73 -28.11
N ASN A 293 13.20 -6.29 -28.61
CA ASN A 293 13.34 -6.66 -30.02
C ASN A 293 12.33 -7.73 -30.45
N GLN A 294 12.12 -8.76 -29.63
CA GLN A 294 11.17 -9.83 -29.94
C GLN A 294 9.72 -9.36 -29.81
N SER A 295 9.44 -8.48 -28.85
CA SER A 295 8.12 -7.87 -28.66
C SER A 295 7.75 -6.99 -29.86
N GLU A 296 8.69 -6.18 -30.36
CA GLU A 296 8.53 -5.39 -31.58
C GLU A 296 8.13 -6.28 -32.78
N VAL A 297 8.88 -7.35 -33.04
CA VAL A 297 8.60 -8.27 -34.14
C VAL A 297 7.22 -8.93 -33.97
N CYS A 298 6.88 -9.35 -32.77
CA CYS A 298 5.58 -9.95 -32.44
C CYS A 298 4.42 -8.96 -32.73
N VAL A 299 4.56 -7.71 -32.30
CA VAL A 299 3.53 -6.67 -32.48
C VAL A 299 3.34 -6.33 -33.95
N GLN A 300 4.41 -6.18 -34.72
CA GLN A 300 4.31 -5.91 -36.16
C GLN A 300 3.59 -7.04 -36.91
N LYS A 301 3.92 -8.30 -36.61
CA LYS A 301 3.26 -9.47 -37.20
C LYS A 301 1.77 -9.53 -36.83
N LEU A 302 1.46 -9.23 -35.57
CA LEU A 302 0.08 -9.21 -35.09
C LEU A 302 -0.72 -8.10 -35.79
N ALA A 303 -0.19 -6.89 -35.88
CA ALA A 303 -0.82 -5.77 -36.56
C ALA A 303 -1.14 -6.11 -38.04
N GLN A 304 -0.18 -6.69 -38.76
CA GLN A 304 -0.35 -7.11 -40.15
C GLN A 304 -1.46 -8.16 -40.33
N SER A 305 -1.61 -9.07 -39.36
CA SER A 305 -2.66 -10.10 -39.37
C SER A 305 -4.02 -9.50 -39.04
N LEU A 306 -4.07 -8.55 -38.11
CA LEU A 306 -5.29 -7.86 -37.71
C LEU A 306 -5.85 -6.90 -38.77
N GLU A 307 -5.00 -6.29 -39.60
CA GLU A 307 -5.42 -5.38 -40.69
C GLU A 307 -6.00 -6.09 -41.93
N LYS A 308 -6.02 -7.43 -41.96
CA LYS A 308 -6.59 -8.18 -43.09
C LYS A 308 -8.10 -8.07 -43.09
N SER A 309 -8.69 -7.71 -44.25
CA SER A 309 -10.13 -7.50 -44.39
C SER A 309 -10.99 -8.74 -44.10
N SER A 310 -10.42 -9.94 -44.21
CA SER A 310 -11.05 -11.21 -43.86
C SER A 310 -10.04 -12.09 -43.14
N LEU A 311 -10.41 -12.62 -41.98
CA LEU A 311 -9.56 -13.51 -41.18
C LEU A 311 -9.81 -14.95 -41.64
N LYS A 312 -8.93 -15.47 -42.49
CA LYS A 312 -8.93 -16.90 -42.81
C LYS A 312 -8.20 -17.67 -41.70
N GLU A 313 -8.21 -18.99 -41.81
CA GLU A 313 -7.57 -19.87 -40.84
C GLU A 313 -6.07 -19.56 -40.63
N SER A 314 -5.36 -19.18 -41.71
CA SER A 314 -3.96 -18.74 -41.63
C SER A 314 -3.76 -17.51 -40.73
N GLU A 315 -4.63 -16.51 -40.84
CA GLU A 315 -4.58 -15.28 -40.06
C GLU A 315 -4.94 -15.56 -38.60
N LEU A 316 -5.96 -16.40 -38.34
CA LEU A 316 -6.32 -16.82 -36.98
C LEU A 316 -5.19 -17.60 -36.30
N ASN A 317 -4.50 -18.47 -37.04
CA ASN A 317 -3.34 -19.19 -36.54
C ASN A 317 -2.17 -18.24 -36.24
N ASN A 318 -1.94 -17.23 -37.09
CA ASN A 318 -0.92 -16.20 -36.84
C ASN A 318 -1.25 -15.35 -35.61
N ILE A 319 -2.51 -14.94 -35.43
CA ILE A 319 -2.96 -14.22 -34.24
C ILE A 319 -2.73 -15.07 -32.99
N SER A 320 -3.11 -16.35 -33.03
CA SER A 320 -2.88 -17.28 -31.93
C SER A 320 -1.39 -17.44 -31.59
N ALA A 321 -0.54 -17.61 -32.61
CA ALA A 321 0.91 -17.69 -32.43
C ALA A 321 1.50 -16.41 -31.82
N CYS A 322 1.04 -15.23 -32.25
CA CYS A 322 1.49 -13.96 -31.68
C CYS A 322 1.03 -13.79 -30.22
N PHE A 323 -0.18 -14.23 -29.87
CA PHE A 323 -0.67 -14.20 -28.48
C PHE A 323 0.16 -15.13 -27.58
N ALA A 324 0.46 -16.34 -28.05
CA ALA A 324 1.32 -17.27 -27.34
C ALA A 324 2.74 -16.73 -27.16
N GLN A 325 3.34 -16.20 -28.24
CA GLN A 325 4.67 -15.58 -28.20
C GLN A 325 4.70 -14.39 -27.25
N ASN A 326 3.69 -13.52 -27.28
CA ASN A 326 3.64 -12.36 -26.40
C ASN A 326 3.50 -12.75 -24.93
N ARG A 327 2.69 -13.78 -24.61
CA ARG A 327 2.62 -14.35 -23.25
C ARG A 327 3.98 -14.89 -22.80
N GLU A 328 4.64 -15.68 -23.65
CA GLU A 328 5.97 -16.24 -23.36
C GLU A 328 7.00 -15.14 -23.06
N LEU A 329 6.99 -14.04 -23.84
CA LEU A 329 7.85 -12.89 -23.62
C LEU A 329 7.58 -12.22 -22.27
N LEU A 330 6.31 -12.07 -21.87
CA LEU A 330 5.95 -11.52 -20.56
C LEU A 330 6.36 -12.45 -19.40
N GLN A 331 6.29 -13.76 -19.59
CA GLN A 331 6.78 -14.73 -18.60
C GLN A 331 8.31 -14.67 -18.46
N LYS A 332 9.04 -14.55 -19.59
CA LYS A 332 10.49 -14.34 -19.56
C LYS A 332 10.87 -13.02 -18.90
N LEU A 333 10.13 -11.95 -19.16
CA LEU A 333 10.33 -10.67 -18.48
C LEU A 333 10.07 -10.79 -16.98
N SER A 334 8.98 -11.44 -16.58
CA SER A 334 8.65 -11.70 -15.17
C SER A 334 9.77 -12.47 -14.46
N ALA A 335 10.33 -13.49 -15.10
CA ALA A 335 11.47 -14.25 -14.59
C ALA A 335 12.77 -13.42 -14.52
N LEU A 336 12.99 -12.53 -15.49
CA LEU A 336 14.16 -11.65 -15.54
C LEU A 336 14.14 -10.60 -14.43
N THR A 337 12.97 -10.03 -14.11
CA THR A 337 12.85 -8.90 -13.18
C THR A 337 12.33 -9.27 -11.80
N GLY A 338 11.87 -10.51 -11.61
CA GLY A 338 11.16 -10.93 -10.38
C GLY A 338 9.79 -10.28 -10.19
N THR A 339 9.29 -9.53 -11.19
CA THR A 339 7.99 -8.86 -11.12
C THR A 339 6.87 -9.86 -11.42
N LEU A 340 5.87 -9.99 -10.54
CA LEU A 340 4.70 -10.86 -10.78
C LEU A 340 3.75 -10.25 -11.83
N ILE A 341 3.93 -10.61 -13.10
CA ILE A 341 3.10 -10.14 -14.22
C ILE A 341 1.84 -11.02 -14.39
N GLU A 342 2.02 -12.34 -14.41
CA GLU A 342 0.92 -13.30 -14.54
C GLU A 342 0.62 -13.98 -13.20
N THR A 343 -0.52 -13.66 -12.59
CA THR A 343 -0.96 -14.27 -11.32
C THR A 343 -1.63 -15.62 -11.56
N PRO A 344 -1.78 -16.48 -10.52
CA PRO A 344 -2.45 -17.78 -10.69
C PRO A 344 -3.85 -17.68 -11.31
N LYS A 345 -4.65 -16.64 -10.99
CA LYS A 345 -5.96 -16.41 -11.62
C LYS A 345 -5.85 -16.06 -13.11
N LEU A 346 -4.85 -15.24 -13.47
CA LEU A 346 -4.60 -14.91 -14.88
C LEU A 346 -4.12 -16.15 -15.65
N THR A 347 -3.27 -16.98 -15.04
CA THR A 347 -2.88 -18.29 -15.60
C THR A 347 -4.10 -19.16 -15.86
N ARG A 348 -5.02 -19.29 -14.88
CA ARG A 348 -6.27 -20.05 -15.06
C ARG A 348 -7.14 -19.52 -16.19
N PHE A 349 -7.34 -18.21 -16.28
CA PHE A 349 -8.06 -17.61 -17.41
C PHE A 349 -7.50 -18.06 -18.77
N ILE A 350 -6.17 -17.98 -18.91
CA ILE A 350 -5.50 -18.28 -20.18
C ILE A 350 -5.54 -19.78 -20.47
N GLU A 351 -5.40 -20.63 -19.46
CA GLU A 351 -5.53 -22.09 -19.58
C GLU A 351 -6.94 -22.50 -20.03
N ASP A 352 -7.98 -21.94 -19.42
CA ASP A 352 -9.37 -22.20 -19.80
C ASP A 352 -9.65 -21.79 -21.26
N ALA A 353 -9.11 -20.62 -21.67
CA ALA A 353 -9.24 -20.15 -23.04
C ALA A 353 -8.48 -21.03 -24.04
N ASN A 354 -7.24 -21.41 -23.72
CA ASN A 354 -6.44 -22.31 -24.56
C ASN A 354 -7.05 -23.70 -24.66
N PHE A 355 -7.64 -24.22 -23.58
CA PHE A 355 -8.39 -25.49 -23.60
C PHE A 355 -9.61 -25.41 -24.52
N ALA A 356 -10.29 -24.25 -24.51
CA ALA A 356 -11.33 -23.94 -25.48
C ALA A 356 -10.79 -23.60 -26.88
N GLY A 357 -9.46 -23.65 -27.11
CA GLY A 357 -8.75 -23.34 -28.36
C GLY A 357 -8.83 -21.87 -28.79
N ILE A 358 -8.98 -20.95 -27.84
CA ILE A 358 -9.07 -19.51 -28.04
C ILE A 358 -7.79 -18.87 -27.49
N PRO A 359 -7.02 -18.11 -28.31
CA PRO A 359 -5.80 -17.48 -27.83
C PRO A 359 -6.07 -16.41 -26.78
N ALA A 360 -5.32 -16.46 -25.69
CA ALA A 360 -5.47 -15.56 -24.56
C ALA A 360 -4.14 -15.17 -23.92
N LYS A 361 -4.15 -14.02 -23.23
CA LYS A 361 -3.01 -13.50 -22.46
C LYS A 361 -3.44 -12.43 -21.45
N THR A 362 -2.55 -12.11 -20.51
CA THR A 362 -2.72 -11.02 -19.53
C THR A 362 -2.71 -9.64 -20.20
N SER A 363 -3.66 -8.75 -19.92
CA SER A 363 -3.65 -7.40 -20.50
C SER A 363 -2.89 -6.39 -19.63
N GLY A 364 -2.14 -5.49 -20.26
CA GLY A 364 -1.46 -4.39 -19.57
C GLY A 364 -0.26 -4.87 -18.75
N ALA A 365 0.04 -4.17 -17.66
CA ALA A 365 1.14 -4.53 -16.76
C ALA A 365 0.87 -5.84 -15.97
N GLY A 366 -0.35 -6.37 -15.99
CA GLY A 366 -0.68 -7.59 -15.24
C GLY A 366 -0.78 -7.36 -13.73
N GLY A 367 -0.34 -8.34 -12.93
CA GLY A 367 -0.36 -8.27 -11.46
C GLY A 367 -1.74 -8.47 -10.81
N GLY A 368 -2.79 -8.75 -11.58
CA GLY A 368 -4.12 -9.09 -11.05
C GLY A 368 -5.32 -8.50 -11.79
N ASP A 369 -5.16 -7.53 -12.69
CA ASP A 369 -6.31 -6.83 -13.27
C ASP A 369 -7.18 -7.70 -14.21
N CYS A 370 -6.83 -7.71 -15.49
CA CYS A 370 -7.61 -8.33 -16.57
C CYS A 370 -6.74 -9.24 -17.42
N ALA A 371 -7.37 -10.29 -17.95
CA ALA A 371 -6.86 -11.03 -19.09
C ALA A 371 -7.81 -10.89 -20.28
N ILE A 372 -7.25 -11.07 -21.48
CA ILE A 372 -7.97 -10.91 -22.74
C ILE A 372 -7.84 -12.18 -23.59
N ALA A 373 -8.87 -12.42 -24.39
CA ALA A 373 -8.89 -13.50 -25.38
C ALA A 373 -9.47 -12.99 -26.71
N LEU A 374 -9.02 -13.55 -27.83
CA LEU A 374 -9.50 -13.20 -29.17
C LEU A 374 -10.15 -14.40 -29.85
N THR A 375 -11.39 -14.24 -30.27
CA THR A 375 -12.17 -15.28 -30.97
C THR A 375 -12.95 -14.64 -32.13
N THR A 376 -13.65 -15.45 -32.92
CA THR A 376 -14.58 -14.95 -33.93
C THR A 376 -16.03 -15.01 -33.43
N ILE A 377 -16.92 -14.22 -34.03
CA ILE A 377 -18.35 -14.19 -33.71
C ILE A 377 -19.09 -15.53 -33.94
N TYR A 378 -18.46 -16.49 -34.62
CA TYR A 378 -19.04 -17.78 -34.98
C TYR A 378 -18.87 -18.86 -33.88
N GLU A 379 -18.07 -18.61 -32.85
CA GLU A 379 -17.69 -19.61 -31.84
C GLU A 379 -18.52 -19.56 -30.55
N LYS A 380 -19.82 -19.22 -30.64
CA LYS A 380 -20.67 -18.94 -29.47
C LYS A 380 -20.61 -20.00 -28.38
N ASN A 381 -20.71 -21.28 -28.73
CA ASN A 381 -20.70 -22.38 -27.75
C ASN A 381 -19.38 -22.48 -26.98
N ARG A 382 -18.23 -22.30 -27.67
CA ARG A 382 -16.90 -22.32 -27.05
C ARG A 382 -16.74 -21.15 -26.08
N VAL A 383 -17.24 -19.97 -26.46
CA VAL A 383 -17.21 -18.77 -25.64
C VAL A 383 -18.06 -18.91 -24.38
N GLU A 384 -19.26 -19.49 -24.47
CA GLU A 384 -20.13 -19.71 -23.31
C GLU A 384 -19.51 -20.71 -22.33
N SER A 385 -19.02 -21.86 -22.80
CA SER A 385 -18.36 -22.84 -21.94
C SER A 385 -17.12 -22.26 -21.24
N MET A 386 -16.32 -21.48 -21.97
CA MET A 386 -15.13 -20.80 -21.41
C MET A 386 -15.52 -19.76 -20.35
N LYS A 387 -16.54 -18.94 -20.60
CA LYS A 387 -17.01 -17.95 -19.62
C LYS A 387 -17.52 -18.60 -18.34
N SER A 388 -18.23 -19.72 -18.45
CA SER A 388 -18.65 -20.49 -17.27
C SER A 388 -17.47 -21.06 -16.49
N ALA A 389 -16.41 -21.51 -17.18
CA ALA A 389 -15.17 -21.93 -16.51
C ALA A 389 -14.49 -20.77 -15.77
N TRP A 390 -14.40 -19.58 -16.39
CA TRP A 390 -13.88 -18.38 -15.73
C TRP A 390 -14.67 -18.02 -14.47
N GLU A 391 -15.99 -18.04 -14.53
CA GLU A 391 -16.86 -17.74 -13.38
C GLU A 391 -16.62 -18.73 -12.23
N ASN A 392 -16.49 -20.03 -12.53
CA ASN A 392 -16.16 -21.06 -11.54
C ASN A 392 -14.79 -20.84 -10.88
N HIS A 393 -13.85 -20.24 -11.60
CA HIS A 393 -12.53 -19.85 -11.09
C HIS A 393 -12.53 -18.44 -10.44
N GLY A 394 -13.69 -17.81 -10.26
CA GLY A 394 -13.82 -16.50 -9.63
C GLY A 394 -13.23 -15.37 -10.48
N ILE A 395 -13.33 -15.50 -11.81
CA ILE A 395 -12.98 -14.50 -12.81
C ILE A 395 -14.26 -14.03 -13.47
N MET A 396 -14.54 -12.73 -13.43
CA MET A 396 -15.78 -12.15 -13.93
C MET A 396 -15.65 -11.80 -15.42
N PRO A 397 -16.41 -12.43 -16.33
CA PRO A 397 -16.43 -12.03 -17.73
C PRO A 397 -17.04 -10.62 -17.85
N LEU A 398 -16.30 -9.68 -18.43
CA LEU A 398 -16.81 -8.33 -18.68
C LEU A 398 -17.48 -8.28 -20.05
N ASN A 399 -18.68 -7.69 -20.11
CA ASN A 399 -19.33 -7.38 -21.38
C ASN A 399 -18.72 -6.09 -21.96
N ILE A 400 -17.60 -6.25 -22.67
CA ILE A 400 -16.82 -5.16 -23.26
C ILE A 400 -16.68 -5.40 -24.76
N GLU A 401 -16.84 -4.31 -25.52
CA GLU A 401 -16.55 -4.26 -26.95
C GLU A 401 -15.53 -3.16 -27.23
N VAL A 402 -14.95 -3.18 -28.43
CA VAL A 402 -14.02 -2.13 -28.85
C VAL A 402 -14.81 -0.87 -29.15
N ALA A 403 -14.44 0.24 -28.53
CA ALA A 403 -15.09 1.53 -28.78
C ALA A 403 -14.82 2.01 -30.20
N GLU A 404 -15.84 2.56 -30.86
CA GLU A 404 -15.69 3.18 -32.17
C GLU A 404 -14.94 4.52 -32.07
N ALA A 405 -14.62 5.08 -33.24
CA ALA A 405 -14.04 6.41 -33.33
C ALA A 405 -14.99 7.46 -32.71
N PRO A 406 -14.47 8.47 -31.99
CA PRO A 406 -15.27 9.65 -31.68
C PRO A 406 -15.76 10.29 -32.98
N ASP A 407 -17.05 10.59 -33.05
CA ASP A 407 -17.69 11.26 -34.17
C ASP A 407 -17.39 12.77 -34.09
N ASP A 408 -16.18 13.14 -34.51
CA ASP A 408 -15.75 14.53 -34.61
C ASP A 408 -16.13 15.04 -36.01
N GLY A 409 -17.15 15.90 -36.09
CA GLY A 409 -17.80 16.32 -37.34
C GLY A 409 -16.85 16.68 -38.52
N GLU A 410 -17.21 16.11 -39.68
CA GLU A 410 -16.81 16.39 -41.07
C GLU A 410 -15.33 16.31 -41.50
N ASN A 411 -14.98 15.10 -41.97
CA ASN A 411 -14.26 14.70 -43.19
C ASN A 411 -12.97 15.42 -43.65
N SER A 412 -11.90 14.62 -43.73
CA SER A 412 -11.40 14.17 -45.04
C SER A 412 -11.82 12.70 -45.19
N GLU A 413 -12.67 12.21 -46.08
CA GLU A 413 -13.20 12.64 -47.37
C GLU A 413 -14.61 12.02 -47.55
N THR A 414 -15.43 12.63 -48.42
CA THR A 414 -16.64 12.10 -49.10
C THR A 414 -18.01 11.95 -48.41
N CYS A 415 -18.96 12.66 -49.03
CA CYS A 415 -20.41 12.42 -49.26
C CYS A 415 -21.48 12.70 -48.18
N ALA A 416 -22.24 13.74 -48.51
CA ALA A 416 -23.56 14.16 -48.05
C ALA A 416 -24.67 13.08 -48.04
N VAL A 417 -25.63 13.21 -47.10
CA VAL A 417 -27.06 13.54 -47.31
C VAL A 417 -27.91 13.04 -46.11
N GLN A 418 -28.74 13.96 -45.60
CA GLN A 418 -29.98 13.82 -44.80
C GLN A 418 -29.92 13.62 -43.28
N ALA A 419 -30.33 14.71 -42.60
CA ALA A 419 -30.85 14.79 -41.25
C ALA A 419 -32.30 14.28 -41.13
N ALA A 420 -32.71 13.87 -39.92
CA ALA A 420 -33.80 14.48 -39.13
C ALA A 420 -34.46 13.51 -38.11
N GLU A 421 -34.74 14.05 -36.91
CA GLU A 421 -35.82 13.68 -35.96
C GLU A 421 -35.68 12.34 -35.19
N THR A 422 -36.07 12.18 -33.91
CA THR A 422 -37.06 12.87 -33.06
C THR A 422 -36.78 12.64 -31.55
N CYS A 423 -37.26 13.57 -30.73
CA CYS A 423 -37.27 13.55 -29.26
C CYS A 423 -38.38 12.68 -28.63
N ALA A 424 -38.10 12.27 -27.39
CA ALA A 424 -38.99 12.14 -26.21
C ALA A 424 -39.98 10.95 -26.11
N ALA A 425 -39.89 10.20 -24.98
CA ALA A 425 -40.89 10.24 -23.90
C ALA A 425 -40.65 9.16 -22.80
N LYS A 426 -40.71 9.61 -21.52
CA LYS A 426 -41.28 8.97 -20.31
C LYS A 426 -40.65 7.64 -19.81
N THR A 427 -40.50 7.35 -18.52
CA THR A 427 -41.43 7.55 -17.39
C THR A 427 -40.67 7.42 -16.06
N GLN A 428 -41.11 8.17 -15.04
CA GLN A 428 -40.77 7.97 -13.63
C GLN A 428 -41.44 6.72 -13.08
N GLU A 429 -40.73 5.95 -12.26
CA GLU A 429 -41.32 5.09 -11.24
C GLU A 429 -40.50 5.17 -9.95
N THR A 430 -41.16 5.62 -8.90
CA THR A 430 -40.68 5.71 -7.52
C THR A 430 -40.73 4.35 -6.86
N CYS A 431 -39.65 3.93 -6.18
CA CYS A 431 -39.70 2.92 -5.13
C CYS A 431 -38.83 3.36 -3.95
N ALA A 432 -39.50 3.63 -2.83
CA ALA A 432 -38.90 3.91 -1.55
C ALA A 432 -38.19 2.67 -1.00
N VAL A 433 -36.94 2.83 -0.55
CA VAL A 433 -36.23 1.83 0.25
C VAL A 433 -35.75 2.49 1.54
N LYS A 434 -36.12 1.83 2.64
CA LYS A 434 -35.86 2.21 4.03
C LYS A 434 -34.36 2.33 4.31
N ALA A 435 -34.00 3.35 5.10
CA ALA A 435 -32.69 3.52 5.69
C ALA A 435 -32.32 2.30 6.58
N PRO A 436 -31.09 1.75 6.50
CA PRO A 436 -30.59 0.84 7.52
C PRO A 436 -29.96 1.61 8.68
N GLU A 437 -30.28 1.12 9.87
CA GLU A 437 -29.80 1.57 11.17
C GLU A 437 -28.27 1.40 11.33
N ASN A 438 -27.68 2.31 12.10
CA ASN A 438 -26.27 2.31 12.52
C ASN A 438 -25.81 0.94 13.06
N GLN A 439 -24.81 0.32 12.42
CA GLN A 439 -24.05 -0.81 12.97
C GLN A 439 -22.56 -0.44 13.17
N PRO A 440 -22.09 -0.28 14.41
CA PRO A 440 -20.68 0.04 14.71
C PRO A 440 -19.68 -1.12 14.50
N SER A 441 -20.16 -2.36 14.32
CA SER A 441 -19.30 -3.57 14.39
C SER A 441 -18.51 -3.88 13.11
N GLN A 442 -18.99 -3.45 11.94
CA GLN A 442 -18.39 -3.81 10.65
C GLN A 442 -17.15 -2.98 10.30
N THR A 443 -17.06 -1.75 10.84
CA THR A 443 -15.97 -0.79 10.58
C THR A 443 -14.64 -1.23 11.22
N ILE A 444 -14.67 -1.82 12.40
CA ILE A 444 -13.45 -2.29 13.10
C ILE A 444 -12.84 -3.51 12.39
N GLN A 445 -13.68 -4.42 11.88
CA GLN A 445 -13.21 -5.63 11.22
C GLN A 445 -12.51 -5.32 9.89
N ASN A 446 -13.12 -4.47 9.06
CA ASN A 446 -12.51 -4.00 7.81
C ASN A 446 -11.19 -3.23 8.05
N ARG A 447 -11.07 -2.51 9.17
CA ARG A 447 -9.83 -1.81 9.56
C ARG A 447 -8.68 -2.79 9.81
N LYS A 448 -8.94 -3.91 10.48
CA LYS A 448 -7.88 -4.86 10.85
C LYS A 448 -7.29 -5.59 9.65
N ASP A 449 -8.12 -5.92 8.66
CA ASP A 449 -7.64 -6.50 7.41
C ASP A 449 -6.86 -5.47 6.57
N ALA A 450 -7.26 -4.19 6.61
CA ALA A 450 -6.51 -3.11 5.98
C ALA A 450 -5.14 -2.85 6.64
N HIS A 451 -5.06 -2.89 7.98
CA HIS A 451 -3.79 -2.76 8.70
C HIS A 451 -2.81 -3.89 8.35
N LEU A 452 -3.28 -5.14 8.24
CA LEU A 452 -2.45 -6.26 7.80
C LEU A 452 -1.88 -6.03 6.39
N ALA A 453 -2.75 -5.66 5.44
CA ALA A 453 -2.32 -5.43 4.05
C ALA A 453 -1.35 -4.23 3.93
N LEU A 454 -1.60 -3.14 4.66
CA LEU A 454 -0.73 -1.96 4.62
C LEU A 454 0.60 -2.18 5.35
N ALA A 455 0.61 -2.94 6.45
CA ALA A 455 1.84 -3.29 7.14
C ALA A 455 2.73 -4.20 6.30
N ASP A 456 2.15 -5.17 5.58
CA ASP A 456 2.87 -6.00 4.61
C ASP A 456 3.36 -5.19 3.41
N ALA A 457 2.56 -4.24 2.90
CA ALA A 457 2.99 -3.34 1.83
C ALA A 457 4.11 -2.37 2.22
N GLN A 458 4.25 -2.04 3.51
CA GLN A 458 5.37 -1.24 4.04
C GLN A 458 6.63 -2.07 4.31
N TYR A 459 6.55 -3.40 4.19
CA TYR A 459 7.68 -4.26 4.51
C TYR A 459 8.88 -3.91 3.64
N ASN A 460 10.02 -3.76 4.29
CA ASN A 460 11.32 -3.55 3.67
C ASN A 460 12.32 -4.50 4.36
N PRO A 461 13.08 -5.31 3.60
CA PRO A 461 14.07 -6.23 4.17
C PRO A 461 15.18 -5.49 4.93
N ARG A 462 15.39 -4.19 4.66
CA ARG A 462 16.33 -3.33 5.41
C ARG A 462 15.58 -2.19 6.09
N ALA A 463 15.33 -2.35 7.39
CA ALA A 463 14.62 -1.39 8.22
C ALA A 463 15.54 -0.25 8.71
N ASN A 464 15.02 0.98 8.75
CA ASN A 464 15.76 2.13 9.28
C ASN A 464 15.56 2.28 10.81
N SER A 465 15.94 1.24 11.57
CA SER A 465 15.78 1.16 13.03
C SER A 465 17.03 1.57 13.84
N GLY A 466 18.06 2.07 13.16
CA GLY A 466 19.35 2.40 13.76
C GLY A 466 20.26 1.20 14.04
N PHE A 467 19.84 -0.06 13.82
CA PHE A 467 20.74 -1.20 14.05
C PHE A 467 22.01 -1.16 13.19
N ASP A 468 21.92 -0.60 11.97
CA ASP A 468 23.05 -0.43 11.06
C ASP A 468 24.12 0.55 11.59
N SER A 469 23.77 1.44 12.53
CA SER A 469 24.75 2.33 13.19
C SER A 469 25.52 1.63 14.30
N VAL A 470 25.10 0.45 14.76
CA VAL A 470 25.72 -0.31 15.84
C VAL A 470 26.63 -1.39 15.27
N ARG A 471 27.93 -1.30 15.55
CA ARG A 471 28.93 -2.28 15.11
C ARG A 471 29.63 -2.87 16.32
N PHE A 472 29.59 -4.18 16.45
CA PHE A 472 30.38 -4.87 17.48
C PHE A 472 31.86 -4.75 17.17
N MET A 473 32.66 -4.58 18.22
CA MET A 473 34.11 -4.69 18.11
C MET A 473 34.47 -6.15 17.78
N PRO A 474 35.32 -6.41 16.77
CA PRO A 474 35.68 -7.78 16.41
C PRO A 474 36.40 -8.48 17.57
N ASN A 475 35.88 -9.64 17.99
CA ASN A 475 36.57 -10.54 18.91
C ASN A 475 37.21 -11.70 18.11
N ALA A 476 38.49 -11.55 17.76
CA ALA A 476 39.21 -12.55 16.97
C ALA A 476 39.53 -13.83 17.76
N LEU A 477 39.40 -13.81 19.09
CA LEU A 477 39.75 -14.91 19.99
C LEU A 477 38.60 -15.13 20.99
N PRO A 478 37.43 -15.64 20.55
CA PRO A 478 36.23 -15.70 21.39
C PRO A 478 36.32 -16.64 22.59
N GLN A 479 37.22 -17.63 22.55
CA GLN A 479 37.48 -18.58 23.66
C GLN A 479 36.21 -19.26 24.22
N LEU A 480 35.18 -19.43 23.40
CA LEU A 480 33.88 -20.00 23.77
C LEU A 480 33.43 -20.99 22.70
N ALA A 481 33.03 -22.20 23.12
CA ALA A 481 32.42 -23.16 22.19
C ALA A 481 30.93 -22.82 21.98
N LEU A 482 30.40 -23.15 20.79
CA LEU A 482 29.03 -22.79 20.42
C LEU A 482 27.98 -23.46 21.33
N ASP A 483 28.24 -24.70 21.77
CA ASP A 483 27.35 -25.47 22.65
C ASP A 483 27.38 -25.00 24.12
N GLU A 484 28.28 -24.08 24.46
CA GLU A 484 28.29 -23.43 25.76
C GLU A 484 27.39 -22.19 25.82
N VAL A 485 26.92 -21.68 24.68
CA VAL A 485 26.10 -20.48 24.60
C VAL A 485 24.67 -20.77 25.09
N ASP A 486 24.19 -19.95 26.01
CA ASP A 486 22.81 -19.96 26.50
C ASP A 486 22.14 -18.61 26.24
N SER A 487 21.19 -18.59 25.30
CA SER A 487 20.40 -17.40 24.99
C SER A 487 19.14 -17.27 25.84
N SER A 488 18.93 -18.14 26.83
CA SER A 488 17.71 -18.09 27.65
C SER A 488 17.68 -16.84 28.53
N VAL A 489 16.47 -16.35 28.79
CA VAL A 489 16.24 -15.13 29.56
C VAL A 489 15.18 -15.35 30.62
N HIS A 490 15.39 -14.77 31.80
CA HIS A 490 14.40 -14.72 32.86
C HIS A 490 13.64 -13.41 32.79
N VAL A 491 12.36 -13.48 32.43
CA VAL A 491 11.49 -12.29 32.38
C VAL A 491 10.65 -12.17 33.66
N PHE A 492 10.38 -10.93 34.07
CA PHE A 492 9.63 -10.53 35.25
C PHE A 492 10.20 -11.00 36.60
N ALA A 493 11.48 -11.36 36.63
CA ALA A 493 12.19 -11.65 37.87
C ALA A 493 12.37 -10.37 38.70
N LYS A 494 12.11 -10.43 40.01
CA LYS A 494 12.62 -9.41 40.94
C LYS A 494 14.03 -9.84 41.35
N GLU A 495 15.03 -9.02 41.07
CA GLU A 495 16.33 -9.19 41.72
C GLU A 495 16.14 -8.99 43.23
N ALA A 496 16.57 -9.97 44.03
CA ALA A 496 16.69 -9.77 45.46
C ALA A 496 17.75 -8.68 45.66
N SER A 497 17.35 -7.56 46.24
CA SER A 497 18.25 -6.45 46.59
C SER A 497 19.51 -7.00 47.26
N ARG A 498 20.69 -6.74 46.67
CA ARG A 498 21.98 -6.97 47.32
C ARG A 498 21.99 -6.23 48.66
N ALA A 499 21.84 -6.96 49.76
CA ALA A 499 22.10 -6.43 51.09
C ALA A 499 23.61 -6.19 51.20
N ASP A 500 23.96 -4.96 51.57
CA ASP A 500 25.31 -4.48 51.77
C ASP A 500 26.16 -5.44 52.61
N GLY A 501 27.38 -5.68 52.13
CA GLY A 501 28.41 -6.38 52.88
C GLY A 501 28.93 -5.52 54.02
N THR A 502 28.83 -6.03 55.24
CA THR A 502 29.74 -5.66 56.34
C THR A 502 30.21 -6.90 57.08
N SER A 503 31.51 -7.16 56.91
CA SER A 503 32.50 -7.77 57.81
C SER A 503 32.12 -9.02 58.62
N ALA A 504 32.89 -10.07 58.35
CA ALA A 504 33.10 -11.22 59.21
C ALA A 504 33.68 -10.86 60.59
N THR A 505 33.14 -11.48 61.64
CA THR A 505 33.91 -11.94 62.81
C THR A 505 33.32 -13.26 63.31
N ALA A 506 34.21 -14.21 63.59
CA ALA A 506 33.92 -15.53 64.13
C ALA A 506 33.68 -15.48 65.65
N ASP A 507 32.70 -16.23 66.17
CA ASP A 507 32.87 -17.12 67.34
C ASP A 507 31.59 -17.95 67.68
N GLY A 508 31.81 -19.21 68.09
CA GLY A 508 31.17 -19.87 69.24
C GLY A 508 29.66 -20.25 69.30
N THR A 509 29.36 -21.52 69.00
CA THR A 509 28.36 -22.44 69.63
C THR A 509 26.84 -22.16 69.63
N PRO A 510 25.98 -23.21 69.58
CA PRO A 510 24.54 -23.08 69.33
C PRO A 510 23.70 -23.02 70.61
N ALA A 511 22.71 -22.13 70.64
CA ALA A 511 21.60 -22.18 71.60
C ALA A 511 20.27 -21.81 70.91
N SER A 512 19.23 -22.52 71.34
CA SER A 512 17.90 -22.69 70.75
C SER A 512 16.91 -21.54 70.97
N ALA A 513 15.93 -21.46 70.05
CA ALA A 513 14.59 -20.84 70.14
C ALA A 513 14.57 -19.30 70.31
N ASP A 514 13.71 -18.52 69.66
CA ASP A 514 12.32 -18.78 69.31
C ASP A 514 11.84 -17.80 68.20
N ALA A 515 10.68 -18.11 67.64
CA ALA A 515 10.05 -17.49 66.48
C ALA A 515 9.79 -15.96 66.58
N THR A 516 9.89 -15.25 65.44
CA THR A 516 8.82 -14.46 64.77
C THR A 516 9.37 -13.37 63.84
N SER A 517 9.47 -13.65 62.53
CA SER A 517 9.11 -12.71 61.45
C SER A 517 9.24 -13.44 60.11
N ALA A 518 8.27 -14.30 59.79
CA ALA A 518 8.11 -14.76 58.41
C ALA A 518 7.56 -13.58 57.60
N SER A 519 8.45 -12.73 57.10
CA SER A 519 8.14 -11.88 55.95
C SER A 519 7.92 -12.82 54.78
N THR A 520 6.67 -13.21 54.55
CA THR A 520 6.24 -13.93 53.36
C THR A 520 6.51 -13.01 52.17
N SER A 521 7.72 -13.07 51.63
CA SER A 521 8.02 -12.48 50.33
C SER A 521 7.13 -13.20 49.32
N ILE A 522 6.06 -12.51 48.89
CA ILE A 522 5.21 -12.99 47.80
C ILE A 522 6.14 -13.21 46.60
N LEU A 523 6.38 -14.48 46.27
CA LEU A 523 7.17 -14.88 45.12
C LEU A 523 6.43 -14.39 43.87
N THR A 524 6.87 -13.26 43.32
CA THR A 524 6.42 -12.81 42.00
C THR A 524 6.86 -13.84 40.96
N PRO A 525 5.98 -14.25 40.04
CA PRO A 525 6.34 -15.25 39.04
C PRO A 525 7.44 -14.71 38.12
N SER A 526 8.56 -15.44 38.06
CA SER A 526 9.61 -15.30 37.04
C SER A 526 9.39 -16.40 36.00
N PHE A 527 9.57 -16.06 34.74
CA PHE A 527 9.39 -17.01 33.64
C PHE A 527 10.70 -17.18 32.88
N LEU A 528 11.11 -18.42 32.69
CA LEU A 528 12.25 -18.76 31.85
C LEU A 528 11.79 -18.87 30.39
N TRP A 529 12.26 -17.97 29.55
CA TRP A 529 12.13 -18.09 28.11
C TRP A 529 13.41 -18.70 27.55
N ARG A 530 13.27 -19.80 26.79
CA ARG A 530 14.42 -20.48 26.17
C ARG A 530 15.03 -19.70 25.01
N SER A 531 14.29 -18.70 24.53
CA SER A 531 14.69 -17.82 23.45
C SER A 531 14.48 -16.38 23.91
N PRO A 532 15.37 -15.45 23.56
CA PRO A 532 15.15 -14.03 23.83
C PRO A 532 14.12 -13.43 22.86
N LEU A 533 13.64 -14.20 21.88
CA LEU A 533 12.66 -13.76 20.88
C LEU A 533 11.22 -13.93 21.36
N TYR A 534 10.36 -13.00 20.92
CA TYR A 534 8.91 -13.19 20.96
C TYR A 534 8.23 -12.65 19.69
N ILE A 535 7.12 -13.28 19.32
CA ILE A 535 6.22 -12.79 18.27
C ILE A 535 5.40 -11.66 18.87
N ASN A 536 5.57 -10.43 18.37
CA ASN A 536 4.91 -9.25 18.92
C ASN A 536 3.47 -9.09 18.41
N ALA A 537 2.70 -8.24 19.08
CA ALA A 537 1.27 -8.01 18.83
C ALA A 537 1.00 -7.49 17.41
N MET A 538 0.12 -8.17 16.68
CA MET A 538 -0.24 -7.80 15.29
C MET A 538 -1.74 -7.70 15.05
N THR A 539 -2.50 -8.80 15.17
CA THR A 539 -3.89 -8.85 14.66
C THR A 539 -4.85 -9.70 15.51
N GLY A 540 -6.11 -9.76 15.07
CA GLY A 540 -7.23 -10.53 15.65
C GLY A 540 -8.54 -9.77 15.49
N GLY A 541 -9.70 -10.40 15.33
CA GLY A 541 -10.99 -9.72 15.12
C GLY A 541 -11.54 -9.76 13.70
N SER A 542 -10.95 -10.56 12.82
CA SER A 542 -11.52 -10.98 11.53
C SER A 542 -11.29 -12.49 11.33
N SER A 543 -11.98 -13.09 10.37
CA SER A 543 -11.80 -14.52 10.03
C SER A 543 -10.41 -14.80 9.46
N ASN A 544 -9.84 -13.85 8.70
CA ASN A 544 -8.46 -13.93 8.23
C ASN A 544 -7.47 -13.82 9.40
N ALA A 545 -7.68 -12.86 10.29
CA ALA A 545 -6.85 -12.67 11.46
C ALA A 545 -6.88 -13.88 12.42
N GLN A 546 -8.01 -14.59 12.51
CA GLN A 546 -8.08 -15.85 13.28
C GLN A 546 -7.14 -16.92 12.70
N LYS A 547 -7.09 -17.06 11.38
CA LYS A 547 -6.18 -18.02 10.73
C LYS A 547 -4.72 -17.67 11.01
N ILE A 548 -4.36 -16.40 10.83
CA ILE A 548 -3.01 -15.89 11.11
C ILE A 548 -2.64 -16.14 12.58
N ASN A 549 -3.51 -15.79 13.52
CA ASN A 549 -3.30 -16.03 14.95
C ASN A 549 -3.11 -17.52 15.27
N ALA A 550 -3.85 -18.41 14.62
CA ALA A 550 -3.69 -19.86 14.80
C ALA A 550 -2.31 -20.35 14.29
N GLN A 551 -1.89 -19.88 13.11
CA GLN A 551 -0.59 -20.25 12.53
C GLN A 551 0.57 -19.74 13.38
N LEU A 552 0.55 -18.46 13.78
CA LEU A 552 1.56 -17.88 14.67
C LEU A 552 1.62 -18.60 16.02
N ALA A 553 0.48 -18.97 16.58
CA ALA A 553 0.42 -19.70 17.85
C ALA A 553 1.01 -21.11 17.75
N ARG A 554 0.75 -21.84 16.65
CA ARG A 554 1.39 -23.14 16.41
C ARG A 554 2.91 -23.03 16.24
N VAL A 555 3.37 -22.02 15.50
CA VAL A 555 4.81 -21.77 15.35
C VAL A 555 5.43 -21.44 16.71
N ALA A 556 4.79 -20.56 17.50
CA ALA A 556 5.25 -20.24 18.86
C ALA A 556 5.30 -21.48 19.77
N ALA A 557 4.29 -22.36 19.69
CA ALA A 557 4.26 -23.60 20.44
C ALA A 557 5.41 -24.56 20.05
N LYS A 558 5.74 -24.65 18.76
CA LYS A 558 6.81 -25.52 18.23
C LYS A 558 8.22 -25.00 18.56
N THR A 559 8.42 -23.69 18.50
CA THR A 559 9.73 -23.02 18.70
C THR A 559 10.00 -22.62 20.14
N GLY A 560 8.95 -22.59 20.98
CA GLY A 560 9.03 -22.16 22.37
C GLY A 560 9.17 -20.65 22.57
N VAL A 561 9.03 -19.83 21.52
CA VAL A 561 9.03 -18.37 21.66
C VAL A 561 7.70 -17.88 22.26
N ALA A 562 7.76 -16.79 23.02
CA ALA A 562 6.54 -16.16 23.51
C ALA A 562 5.75 -15.49 22.37
N ILE A 563 4.45 -15.27 22.58
CA ILE A 563 3.57 -14.62 21.59
C ILE A 563 2.63 -13.61 22.25
N ALA A 564 2.49 -12.44 21.63
CA ALA A 564 1.49 -11.44 21.99
C ALA A 564 0.35 -11.39 20.99
N SER A 565 -0.88 -11.23 21.47
CA SER A 565 -2.06 -11.04 20.60
C SER A 565 -2.10 -9.62 20.03
N GLY A 566 -2.83 -9.40 18.92
CA GLY A 566 -3.29 -8.04 18.58
C GLY A 566 -4.24 -7.48 19.64
N SER A 567 -4.64 -6.21 19.47
CA SER A 567 -5.53 -5.53 20.43
C SER A 567 -6.89 -6.24 20.56
N LEU A 568 -7.22 -6.67 21.78
CA LEU A 568 -8.48 -7.32 22.14
C LEU A 568 -9.67 -6.36 22.21
N SER A 569 -9.49 -5.05 22.03
CA SER A 569 -10.58 -4.06 22.12
C SER A 569 -11.81 -4.45 21.31
N ALA A 570 -11.63 -5.07 20.13
CA ALA A 570 -12.73 -5.54 19.30
C ALA A 570 -13.53 -6.70 19.94
N ALA A 571 -12.86 -7.66 20.57
CA ALA A 571 -13.51 -8.79 21.23
C ALA A 571 -14.15 -8.40 22.56
N LEU A 572 -13.57 -7.41 23.26
CA LEU A 572 -14.13 -6.87 24.50
C LEU A 572 -15.44 -6.09 24.28
N GLN A 573 -15.60 -5.50 23.09
CA GLN A 573 -16.83 -4.85 22.64
C GLN A 573 -17.81 -5.83 21.97
N ASN A 574 -17.31 -6.87 21.30
CA ASN A 574 -18.12 -7.87 20.61
C ASN A 574 -17.61 -9.30 20.90
N ASN A 575 -18.29 -9.99 21.82
CA ASN A 575 -17.95 -11.35 22.23
C ASN A 575 -17.95 -12.38 21.09
N ALA A 576 -18.63 -12.12 19.96
CA ALA A 576 -18.59 -13.02 18.80
C ALA A 576 -17.18 -13.11 18.18
N LEU A 577 -16.33 -12.11 18.42
CA LEU A 577 -14.95 -12.07 17.93
C LEU A 577 -13.94 -12.75 18.87
N SER A 578 -14.35 -13.18 20.07
CA SER A 578 -13.44 -13.80 21.05
C SER A 578 -12.70 -15.02 20.49
N ALA A 579 -13.37 -15.83 19.67
CA ALA A 579 -12.78 -17.00 19.02
C ALA A 579 -11.58 -16.66 18.11
N THR A 580 -11.52 -15.43 17.58
CA THR A 580 -10.41 -14.97 16.74
C THR A 580 -9.12 -14.70 17.53
N PHE A 581 -9.23 -14.61 18.86
CA PHE A 581 -8.11 -14.41 19.78
C PHE A 581 -7.84 -15.68 20.59
N SER A 582 -8.88 -16.30 21.17
CA SER A 582 -8.73 -17.47 22.04
C SER A 582 -8.08 -18.67 21.33
N VAL A 583 -8.14 -18.70 19.99
CA VAL A 583 -7.38 -19.65 19.16
C VAL A 583 -5.88 -19.65 19.48
N ILE A 584 -5.29 -18.52 19.89
CA ILE A 584 -3.87 -18.45 20.29
C ILE A 584 -3.61 -19.40 21.45
N ARG A 585 -4.45 -19.36 22.49
CA ARG A 585 -4.30 -20.24 23.65
C ARG A 585 -4.66 -21.69 23.31
N SER A 586 -5.64 -21.92 22.44
CA SER A 586 -6.02 -23.27 22.01
C SER A 586 -4.89 -23.98 21.25
N GLU A 587 -4.19 -23.27 20.36
CA GLU A 587 -3.08 -23.81 19.57
C GLU A 587 -1.75 -23.78 20.36
N ASN A 588 -1.63 -22.92 21.37
CA ASN A 588 -0.46 -22.82 22.26
C ASN A 588 -0.86 -22.92 23.75
N PRO A 589 -1.29 -24.11 24.24
CA PRO A 589 -1.85 -24.29 25.58
C PRO A 589 -0.82 -24.11 26.70
N HIS A 590 0.47 -24.31 26.41
CA HIS A 590 1.54 -24.27 27.42
C HIS A 590 2.56 -23.16 27.21
N GLY A 591 2.55 -22.48 26.05
CA GLY A 591 3.46 -21.39 25.77
C GLY A 591 3.12 -20.11 26.52
N PHE A 592 4.07 -19.18 26.50
CA PHE A 592 3.90 -17.87 27.12
C PHE A 592 3.09 -16.95 26.21
N VAL A 593 1.86 -16.63 26.61
CA VAL A 593 0.93 -15.79 25.84
C VAL A 593 0.73 -14.46 26.54
N MET A 594 0.87 -13.37 25.80
CA MET A 594 0.57 -12.02 26.25
C MET A 594 -0.74 -11.54 25.61
N ALA A 595 -1.72 -11.17 26.44
CA ALA A 595 -2.89 -10.43 25.96
C ALA A 595 -2.47 -8.99 25.65
N ASN A 596 -3.20 -8.28 24.79
CA ASN A 596 -2.87 -6.89 24.44
C ASN A 596 -4.10 -5.99 24.41
N VAL A 597 -4.05 -4.85 25.09
CA VAL A 597 -5.13 -3.86 25.17
C VAL A 597 -4.61 -2.43 25.02
N SER A 598 -5.48 -1.49 24.67
CA SER A 598 -5.11 -0.05 24.60
C SER A 598 -4.95 0.54 26.01
N ALA A 599 -4.09 1.54 26.16
CA ALA A 599 -3.97 2.34 27.38
C ALA A 599 -5.26 3.05 27.82
N GLY A 600 -6.26 3.17 26.93
CA GLY A 600 -7.61 3.65 27.28
C GLY A 600 -8.57 2.58 27.83
N THR A 601 -8.15 1.30 27.88
CA THR A 601 -9.02 0.17 28.29
C THR A 601 -9.28 0.19 29.79
N SER A 602 -10.52 -0.04 30.22
CA SER A 602 -10.85 -0.08 31.66
C SER A 602 -10.12 -1.22 32.38
N GLN A 603 -9.86 -1.07 33.68
CA GLN A 603 -9.24 -2.15 34.48
C GLN A 603 -10.03 -3.46 34.41
N SER A 604 -11.37 -3.41 34.39
CA SER A 604 -12.21 -4.60 34.29
C SER A 604 -12.06 -5.29 32.93
N ASP A 605 -11.97 -4.52 31.86
CA ASP A 605 -11.82 -5.08 30.51
C ASP A 605 -10.42 -5.62 30.26
N ALA A 606 -9.40 -5.01 30.88
CA ALA A 606 -8.05 -5.55 30.92
C ALA A 606 -8.03 -6.95 31.57
N MET A 607 -8.74 -7.14 32.68
CA MET A 607 -8.85 -8.46 33.31
C MET A 607 -9.64 -9.45 32.45
N ARG A 608 -10.74 -9.02 31.81
CA ARG A 608 -11.47 -9.86 30.83
C ARG A 608 -10.57 -10.30 29.67
N ALA A 609 -9.65 -9.45 29.21
CA ALA A 609 -8.70 -9.80 28.15
C ALA A 609 -7.69 -10.85 28.60
N VAL A 610 -7.17 -10.71 29.83
CA VAL A 610 -6.28 -11.71 30.46
C VAL A 610 -7.00 -13.06 30.57
N GLU A 611 -8.23 -13.07 31.07
CA GLU A 611 -9.04 -14.29 31.22
C GLU A 611 -9.34 -14.95 29.87
N MET A 612 -9.70 -14.17 28.85
CA MET A 612 -10.04 -14.67 27.51
C MET A 612 -8.92 -15.49 26.86
N LEU A 613 -7.67 -15.10 27.09
CA LEU A 613 -6.48 -15.77 26.55
C LEU A 613 -5.79 -16.66 27.58
N GLN A 614 -6.26 -16.67 28.83
CA GLN A 614 -5.53 -17.21 29.98
C GLN A 614 -4.07 -16.71 29.95
N ALA A 615 -3.90 -15.40 29.76
CA ALA A 615 -2.61 -14.81 29.43
C ALA A 615 -1.64 -14.86 30.62
N ASN A 616 -0.36 -15.07 30.32
CA ASN A 616 0.71 -15.05 31.31
C ASN A 616 1.15 -13.62 31.66
N ALA A 617 0.97 -12.68 30.74
CA ALA A 617 1.19 -11.25 30.95
C ALA A 617 0.19 -10.42 30.12
N LEU A 618 0.07 -9.13 30.45
CA LEU A 618 -0.75 -8.18 29.72
C LEU A 618 0.13 -7.08 29.10
N GLN A 619 0.09 -6.95 27.78
CA GLN A 619 0.57 -5.77 27.08
C GLN A 619 -0.47 -4.65 27.10
N VAL A 620 -0.03 -3.44 27.42
CA VAL A 620 -0.82 -2.22 27.30
C VAL A 620 -0.11 -1.30 26.31
N HIS A 621 -0.70 -1.08 25.14
CA HIS A 621 -0.06 -0.30 24.09
C HIS A 621 -0.34 1.20 24.18
N LEU A 622 0.70 1.98 23.91
CA LEU A 622 0.69 3.41 23.70
C LEU A 622 0.78 3.66 22.20
N ASN A 623 -0.23 4.30 21.63
CA ASN A 623 -0.33 4.55 20.19
C ASN A 623 -0.80 5.97 19.89
N ALA A 624 -0.45 6.96 20.72
CA ALA A 624 -0.96 8.32 20.62
C ALA A 624 -0.71 8.95 19.23
N ALA A 625 0.46 8.71 18.63
CA ALA A 625 0.77 9.17 17.28
C ALA A 625 -0.16 8.53 16.24
N GLN A 626 -0.41 7.22 16.35
CA GLN A 626 -1.39 6.52 15.52
C GLN A 626 -2.79 7.11 15.71
N GLU A 627 -3.27 7.26 16.95
CA GLU A 627 -4.60 7.77 17.27
C GLU A 627 -4.82 9.18 16.71
N LEU A 628 -3.85 10.08 16.88
CA LEU A 628 -3.91 11.45 16.35
C LEU A 628 -3.91 11.50 14.82
N VAL A 629 -3.23 10.56 14.17
CA VAL A 629 -3.22 10.44 12.71
C VAL A 629 -4.45 9.69 12.18
N MET A 630 -5.08 8.86 12.99
CA MET A 630 -6.31 8.17 12.63
C MET A 630 -7.50 9.15 12.68
N PRO A 631 -8.30 9.31 11.60
CA PRO A 631 -9.47 10.20 11.60
C PRO A 631 -10.44 9.95 12.75
N GLU A 632 -10.71 8.68 13.03
CA GLU A 632 -11.59 8.18 14.07
C GLU A 632 -10.89 7.94 15.42
N GLY A 633 -9.60 8.24 15.52
CA GLY A 633 -8.82 7.95 16.72
C GLY A 633 -9.12 8.86 17.89
N ASP A 634 -8.63 8.44 19.06
CA ASP A 634 -8.75 9.20 20.29
C ASP A 634 -8.03 10.54 20.20
N ARG A 635 -8.54 11.53 20.96
CA ARG A 635 -7.99 12.89 21.04
C ARG A 635 -7.59 13.29 22.46
N ASP A 636 -7.89 12.45 23.44
CA ASP A 636 -7.67 12.73 24.86
C ASP A 636 -6.88 11.59 25.52
N PHE A 637 -5.63 11.89 25.86
CA PHE A 637 -4.69 10.96 26.47
C PHE A 637 -4.39 11.31 27.94
N ARG A 638 -5.05 12.33 28.51
CA ARG A 638 -4.73 12.90 29.83
C ARG A 638 -4.79 11.86 30.96
N ASN A 639 -5.66 10.86 30.82
CA ASN A 639 -5.90 9.85 31.85
C ASN A 639 -5.11 8.55 31.66
N TRP A 640 -4.32 8.40 30.59
CA TRP A 640 -3.63 7.13 30.29
C TRP A 640 -2.75 6.64 31.44
N LEU A 641 -1.89 7.51 32.00
CA LEU A 641 -0.98 7.09 33.08
C LEU A 641 -1.74 6.59 34.32
N LYS A 642 -2.80 7.30 34.72
CA LYS A 642 -3.67 6.91 35.84
C LYS A 642 -4.41 5.61 35.55
N ASN A 643 -4.87 5.43 34.33
CA ASN A 643 -5.56 4.20 33.92
C ASN A 643 -4.59 3.00 33.88
N ILE A 644 -3.37 3.19 33.39
CA ILE A 644 -2.32 2.17 33.42
C ILE A 644 -2.02 1.77 34.86
N GLU A 645 -1.92 2.73 35.79
CA GLU A 645 -1.71 2.43 37.23
C GLU A 645 -2.83 1.55 37.80
N GLN A 646 -4.08 1.79 37.41
CA GLN A 646 -5.23 0.96 37.82
C GLN A 646 -5.18 -0.45 37.22
N ILE A 647 -4.78 -0.57 35.95
CA ILE A 647 -4.56 -1.86 35.29
C ILE A 647 -3.44 -2.63 36.00
N VAL A 648 -2.30 -1.99 36.25
CA VAL A 648 -1.15 -2.57 36.94
C VAL A 648 -1.57 -3.15 38.29
N ARG A 649 -2.26 -2.37 39.13
CA ARG A 649 -2.76 -2.83 40.43
C ARG A 649 -3.69 -4.05 40.32
N SER A 650 -4.57 -4.04 39.32
CA SER A 650 -5.55 -5.12 39.12
C SER A 650 -4.89 -6.41 38.62
N CYS A 651 -3.94 -6.29 37.68
CA CYS A 651 -3.19 -7.42 37.17
C CYS A 651 -2.22 -7.99 38.22
N GLU A 652 -1.57 -7.13 39.01
CA GLU A 652 -0.68 -7.55 40.09
C GLU A 652 -1.42 -8.36 41.16
N ALA A 653 -2.67 -8.00 41.49
CA ALA A 653 -3.52 -8.79 42.39
C ALA A 653 -3.80 -10.22 41.88
N GLN A 654 -3.68 -10.46 40.57
CA GLN A 654 -3.79 -11.77 39.94
C GLN A 654 -2.44 -12.35 39.50
N HIS A 655 -1.32 -11.76 39.94
CA HIS A 655 0.04 -12.15 39.59
C HIS A 655 0.36 -12.11 38.08
N VAL A 656 -0.33 -11.26 37.33
CA VAL A 656 -0.11 -11.05 35.89
C VAL A 656 0.75 -9.79 35.69
N PRO A 657 1.99 -9.89 35.18
CA PRO A 657 2.80 -8.73 34.84
C PRO A 657 2.16 -7.89 33.74
N VAL A 658 2.34 -6.57 33.84
CA VAL A 658 2.00 -5.61 32.79
C VAL A 658 3.27 -5.17 32.07
N VAL A 659 3.25 -5.28 30.75
CA VAL A 659 4.24 -4.74 29.82
C VAL A 659 3.63 -3.54 29.13
N VAL A 660 4.20 -2.35 29.26
CA VAL A 660 3.70 -1.19 28.51
C VAL A 660 4.52 -1.05 27.23
N LYS A 661 3.86 -1.08 26.07
CA LYS A 661 4.53 -1.10 24.76
C LYS A 661 4.21 0.14 23.92
N GLU A 662 5.13 0.55 23.09
CA GLU A 662 4.84 1.50 22.00
C GLU A 662 4.39 0.73 20.74
N THR A 663 4.12 1.42 19.65
CA THR A 663 3.64 0.93 18.36
C THR A 663 4.44 1.45 17.16
N GLY A 664 5.72 1.84 17.33
CA GLY A 664 6.61 2.21 16.22
C GLY A 664 7.14 3.65 16.27
N CYS A 665 7.02 4.35 17.39
CA CYS A 665 7.54 5.70 17.63
C CYS A 665 8.59 5.77 18.76
N GLY A 666 8.90 4.65 19.43
CA GLY A 666 9.93 4.61 20.47
C GLY A 666 9.48 5.15 21.82
N MET A 667 10.23 4.80 22.88
CA MET A 667 10.03 5.34 24.22
C MET A 667 11.28 6.06 24.71
N THR A 668 11.09 7.18 25.40
CA THR A 668 12.19 7.88 26.06
C THR A 668 12.42 7.33 27.47
N ALA A 669 13.62 7.53 28.03
CA ALA A 669 13.92 7.23 29.43
C ALA A 669 12.93 7.91 30.40
N ARG A 670 12.43 9.11 30.04
CA ARG A 670 11.41 9.82 30.83
C ARG A 670 10.09 9.06 30.87
N ASP A 671 9.66 8.50 29.75
CA ASP A 671 8.42 7.71 29.68
C ASP A 671 8.57 6.45 30.52
N VAL A 672 9.69 5.76 30.38
CA VAL A 672 10.04 4.57 31.16
C VAL A 672 10.06 4.84 32.66
N LEU A 673 10.67 5.95 33.10
CA LEU A 673 10.66 6.36 34.51
C LEU A 673 9.24 6.58 35.05
N ARG A 674 8.37 7.23 34.27
CA ARG A 674 6.97 7.47 34.65
C ARG A 674 6.20 6.17 34.82
N LEU A 675 6.42 5.23 33.90
CA LEU A 675 5.78 3.91 33.93
C LEU A 675 6.29 3.06 35.10
N ARG A 676 7.60 3.02 35.33
CA ARG A 676 8.20 2.34 36.50
C ARG A 676 7.61 2.87 37.81
N ASN A 677 7.48 4.19 37.95
CA ASN A 677 6.96 4.81 39.18
C ASN A 677 5.50 4.44 39.52
N ILE A 678 4.74 3.93 38.54
CA ILE A 678 3.37 3.42 38.76
C ILE A 678 3.30 1.89 38.81
N GLY A 679 4.45 1.21 38.92
CA GLY A 679 4.55 -0.24 39.12
C GLY A 679 4.66 -1.08 37.85
N VAL A 680 4.87 -0.48 36.67
CA VAL A 680 5.12 -1.23 35.43
C VAL A 680 6.47 -1.97 35.55
N ARG A 681 6.47 -3.29 35.31
CA ARG A 681 7.65 -4.15 35.46
C ARG A 681 8.50 -4.27 34.21
N ALA A 682 7.88 -4.13 33.04
CA ALA A 682 8.58 -4.15 31.77
C ALA A 682 7.97 -3.15 30.77
N VAL A 683 8.81 -2.66 29.86
CA VAL A 683 8.37 -1.84 28.72
C VAL A 683 8.86 -2.45 27.43
N ASP A 684 8.12 -2.29 26.32
CA ASP A 684 8.60 -2.61 24.97
C ASP A 684 8.72 -1.32 24.17
N VAL A 685 9.95 -0.92 23.87
CA VAL A 685 10.21 0.41 23.29
C VAL A 685 9.60 0.59 21.92
N SER A 686 9.44 -0.50 21.14
CA SER A 686 8.78 -0.51 19.82
C SER A 686 9.10 0.75 19.00
N GLY A 687 10.38 0.89 18.65
CA GLY A 687 10.93 2.09 18.01
C GLY A 687 10.53 2.25 16.54
N ARG A 688 10.78 3.45 16.02
CA ARG A 688 10.68 3.74 14.58
C ARG A 688 11.71 2.93 13.79
N GLY A 689 11.33 2.50 12.59
CA GLY A 689 12.21 1.90 11.59
C GLY A 689 11.65 0.67 10.90
N GLY A 690 10.66 0.01 11.53
CA GLY A 690 9.87 -1.08 10.94
C GLY A 690 8.50 -0.60 10.45
N THR A 691 7.44 -1.26 10.92
CA THR A 691 6.05 -0.88 10.63
C THR A 691 5.79 0.54 11.14
N ASN A 692 5.27 1.40 10.27
CA ASN A 692 5.03 2.81 10.59
C ASN A 692 3.53 3.09 10.62
N PHE A 693 2.95 3.02 11.82
CA PHE A 693 1.52 3.24 12.01
C PHE A 693 1.08 4.67 11.66
N VAL A 694 1.94 5.68 11.83
CA VAL A 694 1.64 7.04 11.34
C VAL A 694 1.46 7.04 9.82
N ALA A 695 2.36 6.40 9.08
CA ALA A 695 2.25 6.28 7.63
C ALA A 695 1.08 5.38 7.20
N ILE A 696 0.77 4.29 7.93
CA ILE A 696 -0.42 3.46 7.68
C ILE A 696 -1.69 4.29 7.83
N GLU A 697 -1.83 5.02 8.94
CA GLU A 697 -3.02 5.84 9.18
C GLU A 697 -3.08 7.02 8.20
N ASN A 698 -1.94 7.63 7.86
CA ASN A 698 -1.89 8.69 6.86
C ASN A 698 -2.33 8.18 5.48
N ALA A 699 -1.92 6.96 5.09
CA ALA A 699 -2.38 6.31 3.86
C ALA A 699 -3.89 5.96 3.90
N ARG A 700 -4.45 5.73 5.09
CA ARG A 700 -5.91 5.60 5.29
C ARG A 700 -6.65 6.94 5.22
N ARG A 701 -5.95 8.08 5.36
CA ARG A 701 -6.55 9.41 5.23
C ARG A 701 -6.74 9.77 3.76
N SER A 702 -7.94 10.25 3.45
CA SER A 702 -8.29 10.69 2.09
C SER A 702 -7.51 11.90 1.56
N ARG A 703 -6.82 12.65 2.44
CA ARG A 703 -6.01 13.85 2.10
C ARG A 703 -4.53 13.71 2.50
N GLY A 704 -4.10 12.57 3.07
CA GLY A 704 -2.80 12.48 3.74
C GLY A 704 -2.61 13.61 4.77
N GLY A 705 -1.46 14.30 4.68
CA GLY A 705 -1.18 15.55 5.40
C GLY A 705 -0.37 15.39 6.69
N TYR A 706 -0.01 14.16 7.04
CA TYR A 706 0.88 13.83 8.15
C TYR A 706 2.16 13.13 7.68
N ASP A 707 2.50 13.25 6.39
CA ASP A 707 3.73 12.68 5.81
C ASP A 707 4.99 13.23 6.50
N TYR A 708 4.95 14.47 6.96
CA TYR A 708 6.03 15.08 7.76
C TYR A 708 6.22 14.42 9.14
N LEU A 709 5.26 13.59 9.60
CA LEU A 709 5.38 12.76 10.79
C LEU A 709 5.81 11.33 10.48
N ALA A 710 6.11 10.97 9.22
CA ALA A 710 6.61 9.64 8.90
C ALA A 710 7.90 9.31 9.67
N ASP A 711 8.70 10.34 9.96
CA ASP A 711 9.94 10.24 10.74
C ASP A 711 9.76 10.63 12.22
N TRP A 712 8.54 10.62 12.74
CA TRP A 712 8.25 10.93 14.14
C TRP A 712 8.74 9.83 15.09
N GLY A 713 9.30 10.26 16.24
CA GLY A 713 9.71 9.37 17.32
C GLY A 713 11.18 8.95 17.26
N LEU A 714 11.57 8.11 18.22
CA LEU A 714 12.91 7.54 18.32
C LEU A 714 12.97 6.21 17.58
N THR A 715 14.08 5.95 16.92
CA THR A 715 14.43 4.60 16.47
C THR A 715 14.58 3.66 17.67
N THR A 716 14.55 2.34 17.41
CA THR A 716 14.75 1.34 18.47
C THR A 716 16.09 1.52 19.17
N VAL A 717 17.16 1.73 18.40
CA VAL A 717 18.51 1.96 18.96
C VAL A 717 18.58 3.27 19.75
N GLU A 718 18.01 4.37 19.25
CA GLU A 718 17.98 5.64 19.99
C GLU A 718 17.24 5.51 21.33
N SER A 719 16.10 4.79 21.35
CA SER A 719 15.34 4.54 22.59
C SER A 719 16.18 3.75 23.61
N LEU A 720 16.84 2.68 23.16
CA LEU A 720 17.70 1.87 24.03
C LEU A 720 18.88 2.66 24.59
N ILE A 721 19.55 3.47 23.75
CA ILE A 721 20.67 4.32 24.17
C ILE A 721 20.20 5.39 25.16
N ASP A 722 19.04 6.03 24.93
CA ASP A 722 18.48 7.04 25.86
C ASP A 722 18.18 6.42 27.24
N ILE A 723 17.56 5.24 27.25
CA ILE A 723 17.27 4.48 28.48
C ILE A 723 18.57 4.07 29.19
N GLN A 724 19.53 3.50 28.45
CA GLN A 724 20.80 3.05 29.01
C GLN A 724 21.62 4.20 29.59
N LYS A 725 21.50 5.43 29.06
CA LYS A 725 22.19 6.61 29.60
C LYS A 725 21.55 7.19 30.87
N CYS A 726 20.33 6.79 31.22
CA CYS A 726 19.61 7.34 32.36
C CYS A 726 20.06 6.71 33.68
N ASP A 727 20.79 7.46 34.52
CA ASP A 727 21.30 6.96 35.80
C ASP A 727 20.22 6.49 36.78
N ALA A 728 19.04 7.11 36.75
CA ALA A 728 17.91 6.70 37.58
C ALA A 728 17.35 5.32 37.19
N LEU A 729 17.45 4.93 35.91
CA LEU A 729 17.07 3.59 35.44
C LEU A 729 18.21 2.58 35.60
N LYS A 730 19.48 3.02 35.66
CA LYS A 730 20.59 2.13 36.05
C LYS A 730 20.52 1.76 37.53
N ALA A 731 20.19 2.72 38.38
CA ALA A 731 20.15 2.52 39.84
C ALA A 731 18.97 1.67 40.29
N ASP A 732 17.83 1.79 39.60
CA ASP A 732 16.60 1.03 39.86
C ASP A 732 15.99 0.60 38.51
N PRO A 733 16.43 -0.56 37.99
CA PRO A 733 16.12 -1.01 36.64
C PRO A 733 14.68 -1.49 36.50
N VAL A 734 14.13 -1.20 35.32
CA VAL A 734 12.91 -1.83 34.81
C VAL A 734 13.29 -2.67 33.60
N GLU A 735 12.57 -3.77 33.38
CA GLU A 735 12.90 -4.67 32.29
C GLU A 735 12.58 -4.01 30.93
N ILE A 736 13.54 -4.05 30.01
CA ILE A 736 13.41 -3.39 28.70
C ILE A 736 13.28 -4.45 27.62
N PHE A 737 12.16 -4.49 26.94
CA PHE A 737 12.01 -5.23 25.68
C PHE A 737 12.25 -4.30 24.50
N ALA A 738 12.83 -4.86 23.44
CA ALA A 738 13.12 -4.13 22.22
C ALA A 738 12.33 -4.68 21.04
N SER A 739 11.62 -3.80 20.33
CA SER A 739 11.04 -4.14 19.04
C SER A 739 11.06 -2.90 18.14
N GLY A 740 10.55 -3.04 16.91
CA GLY A 740 10.58 -1.96 15.90
C GLY A 740 11.66 -2.19 14.85
N GLY A 741 11.26 -2.74 13.70
CA GLY A 741 12.15 -2.95 12.54
C GLY A 741 13.34 -3.88 12.78
N VAL A 742 13.20 -4.88 13.65
CA VAL A 742 14.10 -6.03 13.72
C VAL A 742 13.93 -6.85 12.45
N ARG A 743 15.04 -7.18 11.76
CA ARG A 743 15.05 -7.91 10.48
C ARG A 743 15.98 -9.10 10.46
N THR A 744 16.97 -9.13 11.35
CA THR A 744 17.98 -10.19 11.37
C THR A 744 18.31 -10.62 12.81
N PRO A 745 18.90 -11.82 12.99
CA PRO A 745 19.46 -12.24 14.28
C PRO A 745 20.52 -11.26 14.82
N LEU A 746 21.25 -10.57 13.93
CA LEU A 746 22.23 -9.57 14.35
C LEU A 746 21.57 -8.36 15.01
N ASP A 747 20.40 -7.93 14.54
CA ASP A 747 19.63 -6.86 15.18
C ASP A 747 19.15 -7.27 16.56
N VAL A 748 18.78 -8.54 16.72
CA VAL A 748 18.40 -9.12 18.02
C VAL A 748 19.58 -9.02 18.99
N VAL A 749 20.76 -9.51 18.60
CA VAL A 749 21.96 -9.46 19.46
C VAL A 749 22.38 -8.03 19.77
N ARG A 750 22.27 -7.10 18.79
CA ARG A 750 22.51 -5.65 19.03
C ARG A 750 21.56 -5.08 20.06
N ALA A 751 20.26 -5.40 19.98
CA ALA A 751 19.28 -4.93 20.96
C ALA A 751 19.59 -5.47 22.37
N LEU A 752 19.94 -6.75 22.48
CA LEU A 752 20.31 -7.38 23.75
C LEU A 752 21.57 -6.74 24.35
N ALA A 753 22.62 -6.52 23.54
CA ALA A 753 23.83 -5.83 23.98
C ALA A 753 23.58 -4.38 24.41
N LEU A 754 22.58 -3.71 23.83
CA LEU A 754 22.12 -2.38 24.22
C LEU A 754 21.23 -2.38 25.48
N GLY A 755 21.07 -3.53 26.15
CA GLY A 755 20.35 -3.64 27.42
C GLY A 755 18.91 -4.11 27.32
N ALA A 756 18.47 -4.61 26.17
CA ALA A 756 17.18 -5.29 26.08
C ALA A 756 17.24 -6.68 26.75
N SER A 757 16.19 -7.05 27.47
CA SER A 757 15.99 -8.37 28.08
C SER A 757 15.32 -9.36 27.14
N ALA A 758 14.53 -8.88 26.17
CA ALA A 758 13.91 -9.69 25.12
C ALA A 758 13.64 -8.85 23.87
N VAL A 759 13.53 -9.50 22.71
CA VAL A 759 13.38 -8.84 21.41
C VAL A 759 12.13 -9.32 20.66
N GLY A 760 11.26 -8.37 20.34
CA GLY A 760 9.99 -8.60 19.68
C GLY A 760 10.07 -8.41 18.17
N VAL A 761 9.48 -9.34 17.43
CA VAL A 761 9.40 -9.28 15.96
C VAL A 761 7.95 -9.38 15.50
N ALA A 762 7.54 -8.47 14.62
CA ALA A 762 6.18 -8.43 14.05
C ALA A 762 6.23 -8.50 12.51
N GLY A 763 6.55 -7.38 11.86
CA GLY A 763 6.45 -7.26 10.40
C GLY A 763 7.24 -8.30 9.60
N GLU A 764 8.45 -8.67 10.03
CA GLU A 764 9.26 -9.72 9.39
C GLU A 764 8.56 -11.08 9.43
N PHE A 765 8.16 -11.54 10.61
CA PHE A 765 7.50 -12.83 10.77
C PHE A 765 6.12 -12.87 10.11
N LEU A 766 5.40 -11.75 10.09
CA LEU A 766 4.14 -11.63 9.36
C LEU A 766 4.37 -11.77 7.85
N HIS A 767 5.39 -11.10 7.31
CA HIS A 767 5.72 -11.14 5.89
C HIS A 767 6.04 -12.58 5.46
N THR A 768 6.96 -13.26 6.15
CA THR A 768 7.30 -14.66 5.86
C THR A 768 6.07 -15.57 5.97
N LEU A 769 5.23 -15.42 7.00
CA LEU A 769 4.01 -16.21 7.13
C LEU A 769 3.03 -15.97 5.97
N MET A 770 2.89 -14.72 5.50
CA MET A 770 1.93 -14.36 4.46
C MET A 770 2.37 -14.78 3.06
N HIS A 771 3.67 -14.75 2.76
CA HIS A 771 4.19 -15.01 1.41
C HIS A 771 4.77 -16.42 1.25
N GLU A 772 5.33 -17.00 2.31
CA GLU A 772 6.04 -18.28 2.27
C GLU A 772 5.36 -19.37 3.13
N GLY A 773 4.55 -18.98 4.11
CA GLY A 773 3.70 -19.87 4.88
C GLY A 773 4.22 -20.26 6.28
N GLU A 774 3.45 -21.11 6.97
CA GLU A 774 3.70 -21.49 8.38
C GLU A 774 5.03 -22.23 8.57
N ASP A 775 5.38 -23.14 7.66
CA ASP A 775 6.60 -23.94 7.75
C ASP A 775 7.85 -23.08 7.50
N ALA A 776 7.77 -22.11 6.59
CA ALA A 776 8.85 -21.16 6.34
C ALA A 776 9.12 -20.29 7.57
N LEU A 777 8.06 -19.76 8.21
CA LEU A 777 8.21 -19.00 9.45
C LEU A 777 8.77 -19.85 10.60
N LEU A 778 8.31 -21.10 10.73
CA LEU A 778 8.86 -22.04 11.71
C LEU A 778 10.37 -22.21 11.51
N GLN A 779 10.80 -22.47 10.29
CA GLN A 779 12.22 -22.65 9.98
C GLN A 779 13.01 -21.35 10.23
N GLN A 780 12.49 -20.20 9.81
CA GLN A 780 13.13 -18.91 10.03
C GLN A 780 13.40 -18.63 11.53
N ILE A 781 12.44 -18.92 12.41
CA ILE A 781 12.62 -18.71 13.86
C ILE A 781 13.65 -19.68 14.43
N LEU A 782 13.65 -20.94 14.01
CA LEU A 782 14.65 -21.93 14.44
C LEU A 782 16.05 -21.52 13.98
N ASP A 783 16.19 -21.11 12.73
CA ASP A 783 17.46 -20.61 12.18
C ASP A 783 17.94 -19.37 12.94
N TRP A 784 17.04 -18.46 13.30
CA TRP A 784 17.39 -17.27 14.08
C TRP A 784 17.86 -17.64 15.49
N GLN A 785 17.23 -18.61 16.15
CA GLN A 785 17.66 -19.08 17.47
C GLN A 785 19.10 -19.64 17.41
N GLU A 786 19.42 -20.44 16.40
CA GLU A 786 20.78 -20.94 16.17
C GLU A 786 21.77 -19.81 15.84
N GLN A 787 21.38 -18.91 14.94
CA GLN A 787 22.23 -17.81 14.49
C GLN A 787 22.51 -16.80 15.61
N ILE A 788 21.59 -16.60 16.56
CA ILE A 788 21.85 -15.83 17.78
C ILE A 788 22.98 -16.47 18.59
N HIS A 789 22.98 -17.81 18.75
CA HIS A 789 24.07 -18.51 19.44
C HIS A 789 25.39 -18.33 18.71
N VAL A 790 25.39 -18.41 17.38
CA VAL A 790 26.59 -18.17 16.56
C VAL A 790 27.16 -16.78 16.80
N ILE A 791 26.32 -15.74 16.77
CA ILE A 791 26.78 -14.36 16.96
C ILE A 791 27.28 -14.15 18.39
N MET A 792 26.58 -14.69 19.39
CA MET A 792 27.04 -14.66 20.78
C MET A 792 28.40 -15.36 20.97
N ALA A 793 28.59 -16.53 20.36
CA ALA A 793 29.87 -17.23 20.35
C ALA A 793 30.97 -16.39 19.69
N LEU A 794 30.68 -15.74 18.55
CA LEU A 794 31.64 -14.83 17.89
C LEU A 794 32.05 -13.65 18.77
N LEU A 795 31.16 -13.20 19.66
CA LEU A 795 31.45 -12.15 20.63
C LEU A 795 32.11 -12.67 21.91
N GLY A 796 32.21 -14.00 22.10
CA GLY A 796 32.71 -14.61 23.34
C GLY A 796 31.72 -14.46 24.51
N CYS A 797 30.43 -14.32 24.23
CA CYS A 797 29.38 -14.13 25.23
C CYS A 797 28.64 -15.45 25.48
N LYS A 798 28.74 -15.99 26.70
CA LYS A 798 28.11 -17.26 27.08
C LYS A 798 26.62 -17.10 27.38
N SER A 799 26.21 -15.91 27.81
CA SER A 799 24.85 -15.58 28.21
C SER A 799 24.39 -14.23 27.67
N VAL A 800 23.08 -13.97 27.71
CA VAL A 800 22.53 -12.64 27.37
C VAL A 800 23.04 -11.56 28.35
N ALA A 801 23.33 -11.91 29.60
CA ALA A 801 23.97 -10.99 30.54
C ALA A 801 25.38 -10.60 30.09
N ASP A 802 26.16 -11.55 29.54
CA ASP A 802 27.48 -11.24 28.98
C ASP A 802 27.40 -10.29 27.79
N LEU A 803 26.37 -10.41 26.95
CA LEU A 803 26.17 -9.45 25.85
C LEU A 803 26.06 -8.02 26.39
N ARG A 804 25.31 -7.82 27.47
CA ARG A 804 25.10 -6.50 28.07
C ARG A 804 26.35 -5.99 28.80
N ASP A 805 27.03 -6.88 29.51
CA ASP A 805 28.06 -6.48 30.47
C ASP A 805 29.49 -6.48 29.86
N ASN A 806 29.73 -7.28 28.80
CA ASN A 806 31.07 -7.52 28.24
C ASN A 806 31.23 -7.09 26.77
N THR A 807 30.17 -6.68 26.08
CA THR A 807 30.26 -6.34 24.65
C THR A 807 30.63 -4.89 24.43
N GLU A 808 31.73 -4.66 23.71
CA GLU A 808 32.07 -3.35 23.17
C GLU A 808 31.48 -3.16 21.77
N PHE A 809 30.91 -1.99 21.53
CA PHE A 809 30.38 -1.61 20.23
C PHE A 809 30.66 -0.14 19.93
N VAL A 810 30.70 0.18 18.64
CA VAL A 810 30.80 1.54 18.12
C VAL A 810 29.45 1.94 17.53
N HIS A 811 28.98 3.13 17.88
CA HIS A 811 27.88 3.80 17.19
C HIS A 811 28.44 4.68 16.07
N SER A 812 27.81 4.75 14.90
CA SER A 812 28.33 5.51 13.74
C SER A 812 28.65 6.98 14.04
N ASP A 813 27.97 7.58 15.00
CA ASP A 813 28.19 8.97 15.45
C ASP A 813 29.46 9.13 16.32
N CYS A 814 30.12 8.03 16.69
CA CYS A 814 31.35 8.00 17.47
C CYS A 814 32.62 7.90 16.59
N LEU A 815 32.50 7.83 15.26
CA LEU A 815 33.62 8.02 14.34
C LEU A 815 33.86 9.52 14.13
N GLY A 816 34.27 10.20 15.19
CA GLY A 816 34.57 11.64 15.13
C GLY A 816 34.21 12.47 16.35
N LYS A 817 34.51 12.01 17.57
CA LYS A 817 35.15 12.80 18.64
C LYS A 817 35.47 11.93 19.85
#